data_AF-A0A6V7RZA8-F1
#
_entry.id   AF-A0A6V7RZA8-F1
#
_cell.length_a   1.000
_cell.length_b   1.000
_cell.length_c   1.000
_cell.angle_alpha   90.00
_cell.angle_beta   90.00
_cell.angle_gamma   90.00
#
_symmetry.space_group_name_H-M   'P 1'
#
loop_
_entity.id
_entity.type
_entity.pdbx_description
1 polymer ?
#
loop_
_entity_poly.entity_id
_entity_poly.type
_entity_poly.pdbx_seq_one_letter_code
_entity_poly.pdbx_strand_id
1 'polypeptide(L)'
;MNDSKNNVQGIRHLLPVMLICFVTIVMYTIFVTFYCFLLLQVNVENQYVDEALLKDGYITLFTFHAILFLMIWSFYKTYNTSPGYVPNTHEWRVEPDVKRIKEREKTGELRYCAYSKVYKPDRSHYCRAIDKTVLKMDHYCPWLGEKAKQNIYNLGIEENFKQVLGENILTWYYGKTYKVTNTLKLNGIGLKSSNEEEIKNFLNKFDLNCMVYLIENEDIIYLEFHKKKECSYLFNFLNNNPRNCTTPFKFDIKAEYSNIKYDIKKDCSNIYSPTYEKLLQKSDGIFIYNDFLDLNMSNDIIQNYENDKWSKYTKNDEINISHYFYRGTPNKIYKTYCVQDASSFFPSAFLTKIKKLLGDKEPNQYTILKCHIKKSIEYIVESSYIFEDEIAFLVLENDLPMSFLDIKNESKTNLMIKKNTLIKIKGKLRYELIYGIPKKKSIQLDDQIVERETSYLIIFRFINKNNIEGMLAHKTRKEIIKDPKQENSCIPINVNEYSPEHLEKEYVMDVYNQIAQHFCYTRYKPWNNVENIINQEKEGNIIMDAGCGNGKNLKASSKYCFIGFDFSLYLLKTAKKRPNTDIFLANCINIPIKSNIADLCISIAVIHHLGTHESRRKAVSEMVRCTKIGGKVLIYVWAYEQKENVVGNRKFDSQDIFVPWYLQQQHLAETNADGVLDDKVGYTPTKKNLLKFQRYYHVFRKEELYDLCTSIDGVQVEDFFFDNNNWAILLKKKY
;
A
#
# COMPACT_ATOMS: atom_id res chain seq x y z
N MET A 1 16.01 -49.79 13.49
CA MET A 1 15.45 -48.49 13.96
C MET A 1 16.41 -47.29 13.81
N ASN A 2 17.70 -47.49 13.48
CA ASN A 2 18.63 -46.39 13.19
C ASN A 2 18.67 -45.93 11.71
N ASP A 3 18.25 -46.77 10.75
CA ASP A 3 18.29 -46.38 9.33
C ASP A 3 17.18 -45.40 8.91
N SER A 4 16.02 -45.42 9.58
CA SER A 4 14.91 -44.49 9.26
C SER A 4 15.15 -43.06 9.75
N LYS A 5 15.93 -42.87 10.82
CA LYS A 5 16.32 -41.53 11.31
C LYS A 5 17.36 -40.87 10.40
N ASN A 6 18.29 -41.64 9.83
CA ASN A 6 19.28 -41.12 8.87
C ASN A 6 18.64 -40.71 7.53
N ASN A 7 17.62 -41.44 7.05
CA ASN A 7 16.93 -41.11 5.79
C ASN A 7 16.07 -39.83 5.88
N VAL A 8 15.43 -39.55 7.04
CA VAL A 8 14.62 -38.33 7.23
C VAL A 8 15.50 -37.08 7.33
N GLN A 9 16.72 -37.20 7.90
CA GLN A 9 17.72 -36.13 7.86
C GLN A 9 18.21 -35.89 6.42
N GLY A 10 18.53 -36.95 5.67
CA GLY A 10 19.01 -36.85 4.28
C GLY A 10 18.07 -36.08 3.33
N ILE A 11 16.76 -36.28 3.43
CA ILE A 11 15.78 -35.59 2.56
C ILE A 11 15.67 -34.10 2.89
N ARG A 12 15.74 -33.71 4.17
CA ARG A 12 15.64 -32.30 4.57
C ARG A 12 16.80 -31.45 4.06
N HIS A 13 17.99 -32.04 3.93
CA HIS A 13 19.17 -31.37 3.38
C HIS A 13 19.10 -31.18 1.85
N LEU A 14 18.24 -31.93 1.15
CA LEU A 14 18.02 -31.81 -0.29
C LEU A 14 16.89 -30.83 -0.64
N LEU A 15 16.07 -30.41 0.33
CA LEU A 15 14.96 -29.44 0.10
C LEU A 15 15.40 -28.16 -0.62
N PRO A 16 16.52 -27.50 -0.26
CA PRO A 16 16.97 -26.29 -0.95
C PRO A 16 17.34 -26.55 -2.43
N VAL A 17 17.98 -27.69 -2.71
CA VAL A 17 18.35 -28.11 -4.07
C VAL A 17 17.09 -28.45 -4.88
N MET A 18 16.14 -29.18 -4.28
CA MET A 18 14.86 -29.50 -4.92
C MET A 18 14.06 -28.24 -5.24
N LEU A 19 14.09 -27.22 -4.37
CA LEU A 19 13.44 -25.94 -4.61
C LEU A 19 14.08 -25.20 -5.80
N ILE A 20 15.42 -25.15 -5.87
CA ILE A 20 16.13 -24.53 -7.01
C ILE A 20 15.80 -25.26 -8.32
N CYS A 21 15.81 -26.60 -8.31
CA CYS A 21 15.42 -27.39 -9.47
C CYS A 21 13.97 -27.11 -9.89
N PHE A 22 13.04 -27.07 -8.92
CA PHE A 22 11.63 -26.76 -9.18
C PHE A 22 11.45 -25.38 -9.80
N VAL A 23 12.05 -24.34 -9.21
CA VAL A 23 11.98 -22.97 -9.73
C VAL A 23 12.59 -22.88 -11.14
N THR A 24 13.72 -23.57 -11.38
CA THR A 24 14.38 -23.62 -12.68
C THR A 24 13.48 -24.28 -13.74
N ILE A 25 12.81 -25.38 -13.38
CA ILE A 25 11.85 -26.06 -14.28
C ILE A 25 10.67 -25.15 -14.60
N VAL A 26 10.07 -24.50 -13.59
CA VAL A 26 8.94 -23.58 -13.81
C VAL A 26 9.34 -22.42 -14.71
N MET A 27 10.49 -21.81 -14.47
CA MET A 27 11.02 -20.71 -15.30
C MET A 27 11.32 -21.18 -16.72
N TYR A 28 11.92 -22.36 -16.88
CA TYR A 28 12.17 -22.99 -18.18
C TYR A 28 10.86 -23.19 -18.95
N THR A 29 9.84 -23.78 -18.31
CA THR A 29 8.55 -24.02 -18.95
C THR A 29 7.91 -22.71 -19.39
N ILE A 30 7.92 -21.69 -18.52
CA ILE A 30 7.34 -20.39 -18.87
C ILE A 30 8.09 -19.78 -20.06
N PHE A 31 9.41 -19.73 -20.03
CA PHE A 31 10.21 -19.13 -21.09
C PHE A 31 10.03 -19.86 -22.43
N VAL A 32 10.13 -21.19 -22.44
CA VAL A 32 10.01 -21.97 -23.68
C VAL A 32 8.60 -21.87 -24.25
N THR A 33 7.55 -22.05 -23.43
CA THR A 33 6.16 -22.08 -23.89
C THR A 33 5.63 -20.70 -24.27
N PHE A 34 6.00 -19.64 -23.55
CA PHE A 34 5.43 -18.30 -23.79
C PHE A 34 6.34 -17.38 -24.61
N TYR A 35 7.63 -17.66 -24.73
CA TYR A 35 8.56 -16.84 -25.51
C TYR A 35 9.08 -17.58 -26.74
N CYS A 36 9.72 -18.74 -26.56
CA CYS A 36 10.31 -19.46 -27.69
C CYS A 36 9.25 -20.02 -28.66
N PHE A 37 8.13 -20.55 -28.17
CA PHE A 37 7.08 -21.07 -29.04
C PHE A 37 6.40 -19.99 -29.90
N LEU A 38 6.32 -18.74 -29.41
CA LEU A 38 5.82 -17.62 -30.20
C LEU A 38 6.80 -17.25 -31.32
N LEU A 39 8.10 -17.18 -31.01
CA LEU A 39 9.13 -16.89 -32.02
C LEU A 39 9.27 -18.00 -33.06
N LEU A 40 9.13 -19.25 -32.63
CA LEU A 40 9.14 -20.43 -33.51
C LEU A 40 7.86 -20.59 -34.32
N GLN A 41 6.84 -19.75 -34.07
CA GLN A 41 5.60 -19.71 -34.86
C GLN A 41 4.93 -21.10 -35.00
N VAL A 42 5.00 -21.93 -33.96
CA VAL A 42 4.63 -23.37 -34.00
C VAL A 42 3.18 -23.62 -34.43
N ASN A 43 2.29 -22.65 -34.21
CA ASN A 43 0.85 -22.73 -34.57
C ASN A 43 0.47 -21.83 -35.76
N VAL A 44 1.43 -21.36 -36.54
CA VAL A 44 1.20 -20.54 -37.73
C VAL A 44 1.30 -21.43 -38.96
N GLU A 45 0.33 -21.35 -39.87
CA GLU A 45 0.40 -22.07 -41.14
C GLU A 45 1.64 -21.61 -41.95
N ASN A 46 2.33 -22.54 -42.61
CA ASN A 46 3.60 -22.29 -43.31
C ASN A 46 3.60 -21.06 -44.24
N GLN A 47 2.44 -20.71 -44.81
CA GLN A 47 2.27 -19.57 -45.71
C GLN A 47 2.37 -18.19 -45.02
N TYR A 48 2.27 -18.12 -43.68
CA TYR A 48 2.32 -16.89 -42.89
C TYR A 48 3.53 -16.81 -41.94
N VAL A 49 4.50 -17.73 -42.08
CA VAL A 49 5.68 -17.77 -41.21
C VAL A 49 6.69 -16.69 -41.61
N ASP A 50 7.08 -15.86 -40.65
CA ASP A 50 8.19 -14.92 -40.81
C ASP A 50 9.52 -15.65 -40.62
N GLU A 51 10.31 -15.79 -41.68
CA GLU A 51 11.60 -16.49 -41.65
C GLU A 51 12.65 -15.82 -40.74
N ALA A 52 12.64 -14.50 -40.63
CA ALA A 52 13.59 -13.77 -39.79
C ALA A 52 13.29 -14.03 -38.30
N LEU A 53 12.01 -13.96 -37.94
CA LEU A 53 11.56 -14.24 -36.57
C LEU A 53 11.77 -15.72 -36.19
N LEU A 54 11.54 -16.63 -37.14
CA LEU A 54 11.81 -18.06 -36.96
C LEU A 54 13.30 -18.33 -36.70
N LYS A 55 14.20 -17.69 -37.45
CA LYS A 55 15.65 -17.79 -37.25
C LYS A 55 16.07 -17.27 -35.88
N ASP A 56 15.54 -16.14 -35.45
CA ASP A 56 15.79 -15.59 -34.11
C ASP A 56 15.25 -16.52 -33.02
N GLY A 57 14.12 -17.18 -33.26
CA GLY A 57 13.57 -18.23 -32.40
C GLY A 57 14.56 -19.39 -32.19
N TYR A 58 15.12 -19.93 -33.26
CA TYR A 58 16.13 -21.00 -33.18
C TYR A 58 17.42 -20.55 -32.49
N ILE A 59 17.94 -19.36 -32.80
CA ILE A 59 19.16 -18.82 -32.16
C ILE A 59 18.93 -18.63 -30.66
N THR A 60 17.78 -18.05 -30.28
CA THR A 60 17.40 -17.83 -28.88
C THR A 60 17.28 -19.16 -28.14
N LEU A 61 16.58 -20.14 -28.74
CA LEU A 61 16.39 -21.46 -28.14
C LEU A 61 17.73 -22.16 -27.91
N PHE A 62 18.60 -22.19 -28.92
CA PHE A 62 19.92 -22.82 -28.84
C PHE A 62 20.80 -22.14 -27.77
N THR A 63 20.88 -20.81 -27.80
CA THR A 63 21.69 -20.03 -26.86
C THR A 63 21.24 -20.26 -25.41
N PHE A 64 19.92 -20.25 -25.19
CA PHE A 64 19.34 -20.50 -23.87
C PHE A 64 19.68 -21.91 -23.36
N HIS A 65 19.54 -22.94 -24.20
CA HIS A 65 19.87 -24.32 -23.81
C HIS A 65 21.38 -24.51 -23.56
N ALA A 66 22.24 -23.85 -24.34
CA ALA A 66 23.68 -23.89 -24.12
C ALA A 66 24.06 -23.27 -22.76
N ILE A 67 23.49 -22.11 -22.42
CA ILE A 67 23.72 -21.46 -21.12
C ILE A 67 23.14 -22.30 -19.97
N LEU A 68 21.93 -22.86 -20.15
CA LEU A 68 21.29 -23.73 -19.16
C LEU A 68 22.16 -24.97 -18.89
N PHE A 69 22.69 -25.59 -19.94
CA PHE A 69 23.62 -26.71 -19.81
C PHE A 69 24.87 -26.31 -19.03
N LEU A 70 25.51 -25.19 -19.37
CA LEU A 70 26.69 -24.70 -18.65
C LEU A 70 26.40 -24.41 -17.17
N MET A 71 25.22 -23.87 -16.87
CA MET A 71 24.76 -23.62 -15.49
C MET A 71 24.57 -24.93 -14.73
N ILE A 72 23.84 -25.91 -15.30
CA ILE A 72 23.63 -27.22 -14.69
C ILE A 72 24.97 -27.95 -14.50
N TRP A 73 25.86 -27.88 -15.48
CA TRP A 73 27.20 -28.46 -15.41
C TRP A 73 28.04 -27.82 -14.30
N SER A 74 28.00 -26.49 -14.18
CA SER A 74 28.70 -25.77 -13.12
C SER A 74 28.15 -26.12 -11.73
N PHE A 75 26.83 -26.25 -11.61
CA PHE A 75 26.18 -26.70 -10.37
C PHE A 75 26.57 -28.14 -10.03
N TYR A 76 26.55 -29.05 -11.00
CA TYR A 76 26.97 -30.44 -10.84
C TYR A 76 28.44 -30.56 -10.42
N LYS A 77 29.33 -29.80 -11.07
CA LYS A 77 30.76 -29.74 -10.72
C LYS A 77 30.95 -29.20 -9.31
N THR A 78 30.20 -28.16 -8.94
CA THR A 78 30.23 -27.62 -7.58
C THR A 78 29.81 -28.69 -6.58
N TYR A 79 28.62 -29.28 -6.76
CA TYR A 79 28.05 -30.31 -5.89
C TYR A 79 28.99 -31.51 -5.63
N ASN A 80 29.66 -32.01 -6.67
CA ASN A 80 30.50 -33.21 -6.58
C ASN A 80 31.95 -32.93 -6.18
N THR A 81 32.39 -31.67 -6.17
CA THR A 81 33.79 -31.34 -5.84
C THR A 81 33.94 -31.17 -4.34
N SER A 82 34.67 -32.11 -3.72
CA SER A 82 35.00 -32.07 -2.29
C SER A 82 35.58 -30.71 -1.88
N PRO A 83 35.16 -30.14 -0.72
CA PRO A 83 35.64 -28.84 -0.26
C PRO A 83 37.13 -28.82 0.12
N GLY A 84 37.73 -30.00 0.29
CA GLY A 84 39.06 -30.14 0.87
C GLY A 84 39.01 -30.00 2.39
N TYR A 85 39.62 -30.94 3.08
CA TYR A 85 39.68 -30.97 4.54
C TYR A 85 41.14 -31.01 4.97
N VAL A 86 41.42 -30.49 6.16
CA VAL A 86 42.74 -30.69 6.77
C VAL A 86 42.94 -32.20 6.99
N PRO A 87 43.99 -32.80 6.42
CA PRO A 87 44.25 -34.22 6.58
C PRO A 87 44.45 -34.57 8.06
N ASN A 88 43.95 -35.73 8.45
CA ASN A 88 44.02 -36.19 9.82
C ASN A 88 45.36 -36.90 10.10
N THR A 89 46.48 -36.24 9.80
CA THR A 89 47.84 -36.79 9.94
C THR A 89 48.53 -36.30 11.21
N HIS A 90 49.62 -36.96 11.61
CA HIS A 90 50.43 -36.55 12.77
C HIS A 90 50.93 -35.11 12.64
N GLU A 91 51.38 -34.73 11.44
CA GLU A 91 51.79 -33.36 11.08
C GLU A 91 50.74 -32.32 11.50
N TRP A 92 49.48 -32.50 11.11
CA TRP A 92 48.43 -31.52 11.43
C TRP A 92 47.87 -31.64 12.84
N ARG A 93 48.14 -32.73 13.56
CA ARG A 93 47.63 -32.95 14.94
C ARG A 93 48.60 -32.50 16.01
N VAL A 94 49.90 -32.71 15.79
CA VAL A 94 50.92 -32.63 16.84
C VAL A 94 52.01 -31.64 16.46
N GLU A 95 52.59 -31.77 15.26
CA GLU A 95 53.77 -30.99 14.83
C GLU A 95 53.57 -30.41 13.42
N PRO A 96 52.82 -29.30 13.29
CA PRO A 96 52.60 -28.66 11.99
C PRO A 96 53.87 -27.92 11.54
N ASP A 97 54.15 -27.92 10.23
CA ASP A 97 55.23 -27.11 9.68
C ASP A 97 54.91 -25.60 9.85
N VAL A 98 55.51 -25.00 10.87
CA VAL A 98 55.30 -23.61 11.29
C VAL A 98 55.63 -22.61 10.16
N LYS A 99 56.51 -22.99 9.22
CA LYS A 99 56.87 -22.12 8.07
C LYS A 99 55.75 -22.01 7.04
N ARG A 100 54.82 -22.96 7.00
CA ARG A 100 53.70 -23.01 6.04
C ARG A 100 52.45 -22.27 6.51
N ILE A 101 52.37 -21.95 7.79
CA ILE A 101 51.21 -21.29 8.41
C ILE A 101 51.63 -19.87 8.77
N LYS A 102 50.95 -18.85 8.23
CA LYS A 102 51.23 -17.44 8.54
C LYS A 102 50.20 -16.84 9.51
N GLU A 103 48.96 -17.32 9.49
CA GLU A 103 47.91 -16.84 10.37
C GLU A 103 48.17 -17.31 11.82
N ARG A 104 47.95 -16.41 12.79
CA ARG A 104 48.16 -16.64 14.23
C ARG A 104 46.92 -16.25 15.03
N GLU A 105 46.81 -16.76 16.24
CA GLU A 105 45.85 -16.26 17.23
C GLU A 105 46.31 -14.90 17.78
N LYS A 106 45.43 -14.20 18.51
CA LYS A 106 45.75 -12.91 19.13
C LYS A 106 46.91 -13.01 20.13
N THR A 107 47.15 -14.20 20.67
CA THR A 107 48.24 -14.54 21.58
C THR A 107 49.58 -14.78 20.85
N GLY A 108 49.59 -14.80 19.51
CA GLY A 108 50.77 -15.11 18.71
C GLY A 108 50.98 -16.60 18.44
N GLU A 109 50.14 -17.47 19.00
CA GLU A 109 50.23 -18.93 18.83
C GLU A 109 49.62 -19.41 17.51
N LEU A 110 49.97 -20.65 17.11
CA LEU A 110 49.34 -21.31 15.96
C LEU A 110 47.87 -21.60 16.27
N ARG A 111 47.01 -21.33 15.30
CA ARG A 111 45.57 -21.54 15.46
C ARG A 111 45.25 -23.02 15.55
N TYR A 112 44.50 -23.41 16.57
CA TYR A 112 44.09 -24.80 16.77
C TYR A 112 42.56 -24.96 16.68
N CYS A 113 42.10 -26.13 16.23
CA CYS A 113 40.69 -26.48 16.27
C CYS A 113 40.43 -27.50 17.38
N ALA A 114 39.76 -27.08 18.46
CA ALA A 114 39.40 -27.97 19.56
C ALA A 114 38.42 -29.10 19.15
N TYR A 115 37.57 -28.86 18.15
CA TYR A 115 36.56 -29.83 17.70
C TYR A 115 37.16 -30.92 16.80
N SER A 116 37.87 -30.53 15.75
CA SER A 116 38.50 -31.48 14.81
C SER A 116 39.89 -31.94 15.23
N LYS A 117 40.42 -31.42 16.35
CA LYS A 117 41.72 -31.75 16.95
C LYS A 117 42.91 -31.65 16.01
N VAL A 118 42.93 -30.60 15.18
CA VAL A 118 44.01 -30.31 14.22
C VAL A 118 44.37 -28.83 14.27
N TYR A 119 45.63 -28.51 13.98
CA TYR A 119 46.09 -27.16 13.69
C TYR A 119 45.48 -26.66 12.39
N LYS A 120 45.11 -25.38 12.36
CA LYS A 120 44.39 -24.74 11.26
C LYS A 120 45.38 -24.08 10.30
N PRO A 121 45.55 -24.60 9.07
CA PRO A 121 46.25 -23.87 8.01
C PRO A 121 45.58 -22.52 7.72
N ASP A 122 46.30 -21.65 7.01
CA ASP A 122 45.81 -20.32 6.60
C ASP A 122 44.46 -20.44 5.87
N ARG A 123 43.55 -19.51 6.17
CA ARG A 123 42.15 -19.49 5.68
C ARG A 123 41.32 -20.75 5.94
N SER A 124 41.68 -21.62 6.89
CA SER A 124 40.85 -22.76 7.29
C SER A 124 39.95 -22.46 8.48
N HIS A 125 38.71 -22.93 8.42
CA HIS A 125 37.73 -22.75 9.49
C HIS A 125 36.98 -24.06 9.77
N TYR A 126 36.56 -24.23 11.02
CA TYR A 126 35.75 -25.37 11.43
C TYR A 126 34.29 -25.15 11.03
N CYS A 127 33.74 -26.07 10.23
CA CYS A 127 32.34 -26.03 9.84
C CYS A 127 31.54 -26.96 10.73
N ARG A 128 30.72 -26.39 11.64
CA ARG A 128 29.83 -27.18 12.51
C ARG A 128 28.86 -28.07 11.72
N ALA A 129 28.44 -27.64 10.53
CA ALA A 129 27.53 -28.40 9.68
C ALA A 129 28.18 -29.61 8.97
N ILE A 130 29.50 -29.61 8.77
CA ILE A 130 30.24 -30.75 8.18
C ILE A 130 31.04 -31.52 9.25
N ASP A 131 31.12 -31.00 10.47
CA ASP A 131 31.96 -31.53 11.55
C ASP A 131 33.44 -31.69 11.18
N LYS A 132 33.95 -30.81 10.31
CA LYS A 132 35.35 -30.83 9.83
C LYS A 132 35.94 -29.44 9.68
N THR A 133 37.26 -29.35 9.78
CA THR A 133 38.01 -28.13 9.41
C THR A 133 38.25 -28.13 7.90
N VAL A 134 37.67 -27.14 7.22
CA VAL A 134 37.64 -27.01 5.77
C VAL A 134 38.72 -26.04 5.30
N LEU A 135 39.41 -26.39 4.22
CA LEU A 135 40.47 -25.57 3.63
C LEU A 135 39.86 -24.41 2.84
N LYS A 136 40.40 -23.18 3.00
CA LYS A 136 39.92 -21.97 2.30
C LYS A 136 38.42 -21.71 2.50
N MET A 137 37.92 -21.95 3.71
CA MET A 137 36.51 -21.82 4.02
C MET A 137 36.12 -20.35 4.14
N ASP A 138 35.05 -19.96 3.44
CA ASP A 138 34.44 -18.64 3.56
C ASP A 138 33.14 -18.73 4.38
N HIS A 139 32.14 -19.44 3.85
CA HIS A 139 30.85 -19.64 4.52
C HIS A 139 30.25 -21.04 4.29
N TYR A 140 29.19 -21.36 5.04
CA TYR A 140 28.35 -22.53 4.77
C TYR A 140 27.13 -22.12 3.93
N CYS A 141 27.05 -22.60 2.69
CA CYS A 141 25.86 -22.45 1.86
C CYS A 141 24.95 -23.68 1.99
N PRO A 142 23.72 -23.54 2.53
CA PRO A 142 22.77 -24.66 2.64
C PRO A 142 22.18 -25.08 1.28
N TRP A 143 22.35 -24.26 0.23
CA TRP A 143 21.79 -24.48 -1.11
C TRP A 143 22.60 -25.46 -1.98
N LEU A 144 23.81 -25.86 -1.56
CA LEU A 144 24.74 -26.69 -2.34
C LEU A 144 24.99 -28.09 -1.76
N GLY A 145 24.30 -28.46 -0.67
CA GLY A 145 24.50 -29.76 0.00
C GLY A 145 25.86 -29.88 0.74
N GLU A 146 26.14 -31.08 1.29
CA GLU A 146 27.30 -31.30 2.18
C GLU A 146 28.67 -31.30 1.49
N LYS A 147 28.74 -31.61 0.18
CA LYS A 147 29.98 -32.06 -0.48
C LYS A 147 30.74 -30.99 -1.28
N ALA A 148 30.30 -29.74 -1.29
CA ALA A 148 30.74 -28.73 -2.26
C ALA A 148 31.17 -27.40 -1.63
N LYS A 149 32.44 -27.23 -1.23
CA LYS A 149 32.91 -25.94 -0.64
C LYS A 149 34.39 -25.66 -0.86
N GLN A 150 34.76 -25.27 -2.08
CA GLN A 150 35.96 -24.47 -2.30
C GLN A 150 35.63 -23.24 -3.14
N ASN A 151 36.07 -22.07 -2.68
CA ASN A 151 36.00 -20.75 -3.33
C ASN A 151 34.68 -20.44 -4.05
N ILE A 152 33.72 -19.88 -3.33
CA ILE A 152 32.62 -19.13 -3.95
C ILE A 152 32.73 -17.72 -3.41
N TYR A 153 33.14 -16.80 -4.28
CA TYR A 153 33.06 -15.36 -4.04
C TYR A 153 31.66 -15.01 -3.57
N ASN A 154 31.58 -13.94 -2.78
CA ASN A 154 30.35 -13.32 -2.29
C ASN A 154 29.39 -12.98 -3.44
N LEU A 155 28.73 -13.98 -3.99
CA LEU A 155 27.57 -13.85 -4.84
C LEU A 155 26.45 -13.68 -3.83
N GLY A 156 26.27 -12.45 -3.34
CA GLY A 156 25.14 -12.10 -2.49
C GLY A 156 23.90 -12.67 -3.18
N ILE A 157 23.36 -13.77 -2.69
CA ILE A 157 22.24 -14.44 -3.36
C ILE A 157 21.05 -13.48 -3.33
N GLU A 158 20.95 -12.63 -2.31
CA GLU A 158 19.95 -11.58 -2.24
C GLU A 158 20.21 -10.43 -3.22
N GLU A 159 21.47 -10.00 -3.40
CA GLU A 159 21.83 -8.95 -4.37
C GLU A 159 21.83 -9.46 -5.80
N ASN A 160 22.22 -10.72 -6.06
CA ASN A 160 22.13 -11.40 -7.34
C ASN A 160 20.70 -11.84 -7.64
N PHE A 161 19.87 -12.23 -6.67
CA PHE A 161 18.42 -12.34 -6.90
C PHE A 161 17.86 -10.96 -7.25
N LYS A 162 18.26 -9.89 -6.55
CA LYS A 162 17.84 -8.52 -6.88
C LYS A 162 18.47 -7.97 -8.17
N GLN A 163 19.60 -8.48 -8.67
CA GLN A 163 20.24 -8.07 -9.93
C GLN A 163 19.78 -8.92 -11.12
N VAL A 164 19.65 -10.25 -10.95
CA VAL A 164 19.16 -11.20 -11.96
C VAL A 164 17.65 -11.10 -12.12
N LEU A 165 16.89 -11.02 -11.01
CA LEU A 165 15.45 -10.72 -11.08
C LEU A 165 15.21 -9.22 -11.20
N GLY A 166 16.16 -8.37 -10.81
CA GLY A 166 16.02 -6.91 -10.93
C GLY A 166 14.83 -6.35 -10.13
N GLU A 167 14.77 -5.03 -10.01
CA GLU A 167 13.47 -4.40 -10.30
C GLU A 167 13.10 -4.65 -11.77
N ASN A 168 14.08 -5.01 -12.60
CA ASN A 168 14.00 -5.18 -14.03
C ASN A 168 13.26 -6.40 -14.57
N ILE A 169 13.06 -7.57 -13.93
CA ILE A 169 12.25 -8.62 -14.59
C ILE A 169 10.77 -8.24 -14.53
N LEU A 170 10.34 -7.66 -13.42
CA LEU A 170 9.04 -7.01 -13.32
C LEU A 170 9.01 -5.73 -14.14
N THR A 171 10.05 -4.90 -14.19
CA THR A 171 10.07 -3.68 -15.02
C THR A 171 10.32 -3.94 -16.50
N TRP A 172 10.78 -5.14 -16.91
CA TRP A 172 10.93 -5.62 -18.28
C TRP A 172 9.68 -6.37 -18.73
N TYR A 173 9.07 -7.17 -17.85
CA TYR A 173 7.74 -7.72 -18.04
C TYR A 173 6.71 -6.59 -18.10
N TYR A 174 6.75 -5.62 -17.18
CA TYR A 174 5.93 -4.39 -17.18
C TYR A 174 6.41 -3.35 -18.20
N GLY A 175 7.67 -3.36 -18.62
CA GLY A 175 8.22 -2.43 -19.62
C GLY A 175 7.95 -2.87 -21.05
N LYS A 176 7.80 -4.18 -21.32
CA LYS A 176 7.25 -4.71 -22.57
C LYS A 176 5.75 -4.93 -22.52
N THR A 177 5.15 -5.15 -21.35
CA THR A 177 3.73 -4.86 -21.17
C THR A 177 3.57 -3.37 -20.87
N TYR A 178 3.87 -2.51 -21.84
CA TYR A 178 2.98 -1.37 -21.99
C TYR A 178 1.60 -2.00 -22.02
N LYS A 179 0.82 -1.85 -20.93
CA LYS A 179 -0.58 -2.26 -20.91
C LYS A 179 -1.12 -1.69 -22.19
N VAL A 180 -1.39 -2.52 -23.20
CA VAL A 180 -1.85 -2.03 -24.51
C VAL A 180 -3.00 -1.10 -24.19
N THR A 181 -2.71 0.20 -24.31
CA THR A 181 -3.60 1.26 -23.91
C THR A 181 -4.53 1.48 -25.09
N ASN A 182 -5.56 2.25 -24.84
CA ASN A 182 -6.37 2.80 -25.89
C ASN A 182 -5.71 4.03 -26.53
N THR A 183 -4.43 4.31 -26.30
CA THR A 183 -3.76 5.48 -26.88
C THR A 183 -2.40 5.14 -27.53
N LEU A 184 -2.18 5.62 -28.75
CA LEU A 184 -0.89 5.62 -29.41
C LEU A 184 -0.27 7.01 -29.40
N LYS A 185 1.04 7.08 -29.21
CA LYS A 185 1.89 8.22 -29.51
C LYS A 185 2.58 7.93 -30.84
N LEU A 186 2.39 8.77 -31.85
CA LEU A 186 3.06 8.69 -33.14
C LEU A 186 4.22 9.69 -33.15
N ASN A 187 5.43 9.24 -33.45
CA ASN A 187 6.63 10.05 -33.59
C ASN A 187 7.12 9.97 -35.05
N GLY A 188 7.34 11.09 -35.75
CA GLY A 188 7.86 11.06 -37.13
C GLY A 188 8.13 12.44 -37.74
N ILE A 189 9.25 12.59 -38.45
CA ILE A 189 9.71 13.86 -39.05
C ILE A 189 8.70 14.32 -40.10
N GLY A 190 8.13 15.53 -39.95
CA GLY A 190 7.24 16.16 -40.95
C GLY A 190 5.80 16.40 -40.52
N LEU A 191 5.42 16.04 -39.29
CA LEU A 191 4.09 16.31 -38.71
C LEU A 191 3.81 17.81 -38.53
N LYS A 192 4.84 18.65 -38.46
CA LYS A 192 4.73 20.12 -38.58
C LYS A 192 4.18 20.64 -39.91
N SER A 193 4.19 19.84 -40.99
CA SER A 193 3.78 20.28 -42.33
C SER A 193 2.39 19.80 -42.78
N SER A 194 1.77 18.88 -42.04
CA SER A 194 0.46 18.33 -42.35
C SER A 194 -0.63 18.91 -41.45
N ASN A 195 -1.77 19.27 -42.04
CA ASN A 195 -2.91 19.80 -41.29
C ASN A 195 -3.71 18.67 -40.60
N GLU A 196 -4.52 19.02 -39.61
CA GLU A 196 -5.37 18.07 -38.86
C GLU A 196 -6.29 17.23 -39.78
N GLU A 197 -6.70 17.81 -40.91
CA GLU A 197 -7.63 17.22 -41.87
C GLU A 197 -6.98 16.13 -42.73
N GLU A 198 -5.71 16.30 -43.09
CA GLU A 198 -4.87 15.29 -43.75
C GLU A 198 -4.68 14.04 -42.88
N ILE A 199 -4.45 14.24 -41.57
CA ILE A 199 -4.29 13.16 -40.60
C ILE A 199 -5.64 12.44 -40.39
N LYS A 200 -6.74 13.19 -40.27
CA LYS A 200 -8.09 12.59 -40.20
C LYS A 200 -8.43 11.81 -41.47
N ASN A 201 -8.10 12.33 -42.65
CA ASN A 201 -8.31 11.66 -43.93
C ASN A 201 -7.48 10.38 -44.06
N PHE A 202 -6.27 10.35 -43.49
CA PHE A 202 -5.46 9.13 -43.39
C PHE A 202 -6.14 8.08 -42.49
N LEU A 203 -6.57 8.47 -41.30
CA LEU A 203 -7.19 7.57 -40.33
C LEU A 203 -8.55 7.04 -40.83
N ASN A 204 -9.30 7.86 -41.56
CA ASN A 204 -10.55 7.46 -42.21
C ASN A 204 -10.37 6.34 -43.25
N LYS A 205 -9.19 6.20 -43.87
CA LYS A 205 -8.92 5.09 -44.82
C LYS A 205 -8.93 3.71 -44.15
N PHE A 206 -8.74 3.67 -42.84
CA PHE A 206 -8.74 2.44 -42.05
C PHE A 206 -10.08 2.20 -41.34
N ASP A 207 -11.07 3.07 -41.56
CA ASP A 207 -12.36 3.06 -40.84
C ASP A 207 -12.20 3.06 -39.30
N LEU A 208 -11.14 3.75 -38.82
CA LEU A 208 -10.79 3.79 -37.40
C LEU A 208 -11.34 5.05 -36.75
N ASN A 209 -12.17 4.88 -35.74
CA ASN A 209 -12.64 5.97 -34.89
C ASN A 209 -11.64 6.24 -33.77
N CYS A 210 -10.86 7.32 -33.89
CA CYS A 210 -9.92 7.74 -32.87
C CYS A 210 -9.87 9.27 -32.70
N MET A 211 -9.58 9.71 -31.48
CA MET A 211 -9.26 11.10 -31.16
C MET A 211 -7.85 11.41 -31.62
N VAL A 212 -7.65 12.55 -32.27
CA VAL A 212 -6.31 13.04 -32.64
C VAL A 212 -5.98 14.23 -31.75
N TYR A 213 -4.91 14.12 -30.95
CA TYR A 213 -4.34 15.24 -30.23
C TYR A 213 -3.03 15.65 -30.92
N LEU A 214 -2.99 16.89 -31.41
CA LEU A 214 -1.83 17.48 -32.05
C LEU A 214 -1.05 18.31 -31.04
N ILE A 215 0.26 18.07 -30.93
CA ILE A 215 1.18 18.97 -30.21
C ILE A 215 1.99 19.69 -31.29
N GLU A 216 1.75 20.98 -31.52
CA GLU A 216 2.38 21.72 -32.63
C GLU A 216 3.90 21.94 -32.44
N ASN A 217 4.39 21.85 -31.20
CA ASN A 217 5.78 22.16 -30.85
C ASN A 217 6.75 20.98 -31.03
N GLU A 218 6.23 19.74 -31.12
CA GLU A 218 7.01 18.52 -31.37
C GLU A 218 6.38 17.74 -32.54
N ASP A 219 7.16 16.97 -33.30
CA ASP A 219 6.65 16.12 -34.39
C ASP A 219 5.92 14.87 -33.82
N ILE A 220 4.85 15.11 -33.03
CA ILE A 220 4.17 14.12 -32.20
C ILE A 220 2.64 14.25 -32.27
N ILE A 221 1.96 13.12 -32.49
CA ILE A 221 0.51 13.00 -32.41
C ILE A 221 0.13 11.97 -31.35
N TYR A 222 -0.90 12.24 -30.55
CA TYR A 222 -1.55 11.21 -29.75
C TYR A 222 -2.88 10.78 -30.38
N LEU A 223 -3.08 9.48 -30.54
CA LEU A 223 -4.30 8.87 -31.05
C LEU A 223 -5.00 8.07 -29.96
N GLU A 224 -6.19 8.46 -29.52
CA GLU A 224 -6.98 7.67 -28.56
C GLU A 224 -8.13 6.91 -29.25
N PHE A 225 -8.08 5.59 -29.21
CA PHE A 225 -9.02 4.66 -29.84
C PHE A 225 -10.14 4.25 -28.89
N HIS A 226 -11.33 4.04 -29.44
CA HIS A 226 -12.43 3.48 -28.67
C HIS A 226 -12.20 1.99 -28.35
N LYS A 227 -11.75 1.20 -29.33
CA LYS A 227 -11.47 -0.23 -29.15
C LYS A 227 -9.97 -0.49 -29.09
N LYS A 228 -9.56 -1.26 -28.09
CA LYS A 228 -8.19 -1.74 -27.95
C LYS A 228 -7.67 -2.50 -29.18
N LYS A 229 -8.56 -3.23 -29.89
CA LYS A 229 -8.22 -3.94 -31.13
C LYS A 229 -7.83 -2.98 -32.27
N GLU A 230 -8.51 -1.86 -32.40
CA GLU A 230 -8.25 -0.82 -33.40
C GLU A 230 -6.89 -0.13 -33.14
N CYS A 231 -6.61 0.17 -31.86
CA CYS A 231 -5.31 0.66 -31.40
C CYS A 231 -4.18 -0.32 -31.76
N SER A 232 -4.35 -1.62 -31.44
CA SER A 232 -3.36 -2.65 -31.75
C SER A 232 -3.18 -2.88 -33.24
N TYR A 233 -4.25 -2.77 -34.03
CA TYR A 233 -4.20 -2.86 -35.48
C TYR A 233 -3.31 -1.75 -36.07
N LEU A 234 -3.56 -0.49 -35.70
CA LEU A 234 -2.76 0.63 -36.24
C LEU A 234 -1.31 0.59 -35.76
N PHE A 235 -1.06 0.22 -34.50
CA PHE A 235 0.30 0.03 -33.98
C PHE A 235 1.10 -0.99 -34.80
N ASN A 236 0.51 -2.16 -35.08
CA ASN A 236 1.16 -3.20 -35.87
C ASN A 236 1.33 -2.76 -37.34
N PHE A 237 0.33 -2.07 -37.90
CA PHE A 237 0.40 -1.56 -39.27
C PHE A 237 1.54 -0.56 -39.45
N LEU A 238 1.65 0.44 -38.57
CA LEU A 238 2.68 1.48 -38.67
C LEU A 238 4.09 0.97 -38.37
N ASN A 239 4.25 0.04 -37.42
CA ASN A 239 5.57 -0.43 -37.00
C ASN A 239 6.11 -1.65 -37.79
N ASN A 240 5.23 -2.51 -38.34
CA ASN A 240 5.65 -3.79 -38.93
C ASN A 240 5.47 -3.88 -40.47
N ASN A 241 4.90 -2.86 -41.14
CA ASN A 241 4.75 -2.86 -42.61
C ASN A 241 5.45 -1.65 -43.29
N PRO A 242 6.80 -1.64 -43.41
CA PRO A 242 7.50 -0.47 -43.94
C PRO A 242 7.47 -0.36 -45.49
N ARG A 243 7.01 -1.38 -46.24
CA ARG A 243 7.36 -1.53 -47.67
C ARG A 243 6.23 -1.64 -48.70
N ASN A 244 4.96 -1.77 -48.32
CA ASN A 244 3.88 -2.03 -49.28
C ASN A 244 2.72 -1.02 -49.24
N CYS A 245 2.97 0.23 -48.87
CA CYS A 245 1.93 1.25 -48.89
C CYS A 245 2.36 2.47 -49.69
N THR A 246 1.77 2.61 -50.87
CA THR A 246 1.50 3.90 -51.52
C THR A 246 0.53 4.71 -50.64
N THR A 247 1.00 5.10 -49.46
CA THR A 247 0.33 6.09 -48.62
C THR A 247 0.75 7.48 -49.11
N PRO A 248 -0.13 8.49 -49.01
CA PRO A 248 0.20 9.85 -49.45
C PRO A 248 1.24 10.54 -48.55
N PHE A 249 1.73 9.85 -47.52
CA PHE A 249 2.68 10.38 -46.54
C PHE A 249 4.05 9.75 -46.78
N LYS A 250 5.03 10.60 -47.10
CA LYS A 250 6.42 10.24 -47.42
C LYS A 250 7.27 10.10 -46.14
N PHE A 251 6.72 9.57 -45.05
CA PHE A 251 7.28 9.75 -43.69
C PHE A 251 7.53 8.44 -42.94
N ASP A 252 8.70 8.34 -42.28
CA ASP A 252 9.03 7.32 -41.28
C ASP A 252 8.26 7.61 -39.98
N ILE A 253 7.07 7.03 -39.83
CA ILE A 253 6.23 7.18 -38.63
C ILE A 253 6.42 5.96 -37.73
N LYS A 254 6.81 6.17 -36.47
CA LYS A 254 6.84 5.13 -35.43
C LYS A 254 5.70 5.33 -34.44
N ALA A 255 5.02 4.25 -34.08
CA ALA A 255 3.93 4.26 -33.10
C ALA A 255 4.39 3.63 -31.76
N GLU A 256 4.01 4.24 -30.64
CA GLU A 256 4.28 3.76 -29.28
C GLU A 256 2.98 3.75 -28.46
N TYR A 257 2.74 2.72 -27.65
CA TYR A 257 1.61 2.76 -26.71
C TYR A 257 1.89 3.78 -25.61
N SER A 258 0.94 4.66 -25.34
CA SER A 258 1.06 5.69 -24.30
C SER A 258 -0.13 5.63 -23.35
N ASN A 259 0.10 5.84 -22.06
CA ASN A 259 -0.95 6.30 -21.16
C ASN A 259 -0.82 7.82 -21.14
N ILE A 260 -1.81 8.55 -21.63
CA ILE A 260 -1.83 10.01 -21.46
C ILE A 260 -2.10 10.31 -19.98
N LYS A 261 -1.04 10.27 -19.18
CA LYS A 261 -0.92 11.08 -17.97
C LYS A 261 0.06 12.16 -18.36
N TYR A 262 -0.43 13.39 -18.47
CA TYR A 262 0.45 14.50 -18.78
C TYR A 262 1.34 14.75 -17.57
N ASP A 263 2.61 14.35 -17.67
CA ASP A 263 3.61 14.67 -16.67
C ASP A 263 3.93 16.15 -16.81
N ILE A 264 3.48 16.93 -15.82
CA ILE A 264 3.79 18.35 -15.76
C ILE A 264 5.31 18.49 -15.67
N LYS A 265 5.92 19.28 -16.55
CA LYS A 265 7.35 19.63 -16.47
C LYS A 265 7.67 20.11 -15.05
N LYS A 266 8.78 19.62 -14.48
CA LYS A 266 9.17 19.87 -13.07
C LYS A 266 9.28 21.36 -12.71
N ASP A 267 9.46 22.22 -13.72
CA ASP A 267 9.71 23.66 -13.55
C ASP A 267 8.46 24.54 -13.68
N CYS A 268 7.25 23.97 -13.73
CA CYS A 268 6.04 24.79 -13.77
C CYS A 268 5.81 25.53 -12.44
N SER A 269 5.53 26.83 -12.52
CA SER A 269 5.21 27.68 -11.37
C SER A 269 4.11 27.06 -10.50
N ASN A 270 4.28 27.17 -9.19
CA ASN A 270 3.31 26.77 -8.17
C ASN A 270 2.49 27.95 -7.63
N ILE A 271 2.68 29.14 -8.21
CA ILE A 271 1.97 30.37 -7.82
C ILE A 271 0.61 30.39 -8.52
N TYR A 272 -0.44 30.63 -7.76
CA TYR A 272 -1.82 30.82 -8.23
C TYR A 272 -2.12 32.30 -8.36
N SER A 273 -2.94 32.66 -9.36
CA SER A 273 -3.43 34.03 -9.57
C SER A 273 -4.92 34.13 -9.23
N PRO A 274 -5.39 35.23 -8.61
CA PRO A 274 -6.80 35.54 -8.46
C PRO A 274 -7.39 36.16 -9.75
N THR A 275 -6.56 36.55 -10.71
CA THR A 275 -7.00 37.13 -11.99
C THR A 275 -7.10 36.07 -13.08
N TYR A 276 -8.15 36.17 -13.89
CA TYR A 276 -8.41 35.22 -14.97
C TYR A 276 -7.81 35.65 -16.32
N GLU A 277 -7.07 36.76 -16.37
CA GLU A 277 -6.49 37.34 -17.59
C GLU A 277 -5.62 36.34 -18.34
N LYS A 278 -4.74 35.62 -17.64
CA LYS A 278 -3.89 34.57 -18.25
C LYS A 278 -4.66 33.42 -18.89
N LEU A 279 -5.91 33.21 -18.47
CA LEU A 279 -6.79 32.20 -19.06
C LEU A 279 -7.55 32.79 -20.25
N LEU A 280 -8.09 34.01 -20.11
CA LEU A 280 -8.85 34.71 -21.15
C LEU A 280 -7.96 35.10 -22.35
N GLN A 281 -6.69 35.44 -22.13
CA GLN A 281 -5.72 35.72 -23.19
C GLN A 281 -5.51 34.56 -24.17
N LYS A 282 -5.90 33.33 -23.78
CA LYS A 282 -5.64 32.14 -24.60
C LYS A 282 -6.65 31.93 -25.74
N SER A 283 -7.85 32.54 -25.72
CA SER A 283 -8.85 32.36 -26.80
C SER A 283 -10.23 33.02 -26.58
N ASP A 284 -11.01 33.17 -27.64
CA ASP A 284 -12.44 33.58 -27.65
C ASP A 284 -13.45 32.53 -27.12
N GLY A 285 -13.00 31.33 -26.75
CA GLY A 285 -13.90 30.22 -26.36
C GLY A 285 -14.12 30.06 -24.85
N ILE A 286 -13.60 30.96 -24.01
CA ILE A 286 -13.71 30.90 -22.55
C ILE A 286 -14.58 32.06 -22.05
N PHE A 287 -15.60 31.74 -21.28
CA PHE A 287 -16.54 32.70 -20.71
C PHE A 287 -16.59 32.54 -19.19
N ILE A 288 -16.50 33.64 -18.46
CA ILE A 288 -16.48 33.63 -17.00
C ILE A 288 -17.62 34.50 -16.48
N TYR A 289 -18.42 33.92 -15.58
CA TYR A 289 -19.56 34.57 -14.96
C TYR A 289 -19.34 34.56 -13.45
N ASN A 290 -18.95 35.71 -12.90
CA ASN A 290 -18.83 35.89 -11.46
C ASN A 290 -20.22 36.05 -10.82
N ASP A 291 -20.31 35.72 -9.55
CA ASP A 291 -21.54 35.83 -8.74
C ASP A 291 -22.76 35.20 -9.41
N PHE A 292 -22.57 33.99 -9.96
CA PHE A 292 -23.52 33.33 -10.84
C PHE A 292 -24.84 32.97 -10.14
N LEU A 293 -24.82 32.56 -8.88
CA LEU A 293 -25.99 32.22 -8.07
C LEU A 293 -26.23 33.23 -6.94
N ASP A 294 -27.45 33.26 -6.40
CA ASP A 294 -27.65 33.87 -5.09
C ASP A 294 -27.18 32.91 -3.97
N LEU A 295 -26.96 33.47 -2.77
CA LEU A 295 -26.46 32.72 -1.63
C LEU A 295 -27.41 31.59 -1.19
N ASN A 296 -28.73 31.81 -1.30
CA ASN A 296 -29.74 30.83 -0.91
C ASN A 296 -29.68 29.60 -1.82
N MET A 297 -29.65 29.79 -3.13
CA MET A 297 -29.59 28.72 -4.11
C MET A 297 -28.29 27.93 -4.02
N SER A 298 -27.16 28.58 -3.76
CA SER A 298 -25.89 27.89 -3.49
C SER A 298 -26.00 26.98 -2.26
N ASN A 299 -26.56 27.50 -1.16
CA ASN A 299 -26.70 26.74 0.08
C ASN A 299 -27.67 25.57 -0.07
N ASP A 300 -28.79 25.75 -0.78
CA ASP A 300 -29.77 24.69 -1.04
C ASP A 300 -29.14 23.50 -1.78
N ILE A 301 -28.29 23.78 -2.78
CA ILE A 301 -27.59 22.74 -3.54
C ILE A 301 -26.60 21.98 -2.64
N ILE A 302 -25.84 22.69 -1.79
CA ILE A 302 -24.87 22.09 -0.87
C ILE A 302 -25.59 21.25 0.20
N GLN A 303 -26.64 21.78 0.82
CA GLN A 303 -27.43 21.04 1.80
C GLN A 303 -28.08 19.80 1.19
N ASN A 304 -28.59 19.90 -0.04
CA ASN A 304 -29.14 18.74 -0.72
C ASN A 304 -28.04 17.72 -1.06
N TYR A 305 -26.81 18.14 -1.42
CA TYR A 305 -25.69 17.21 -1.61
C TYR A 305 -25.37 16.40 -0.34
N GLU A 306 -25.36 17.05 0.83
CA GLU A 306 -25.06 16.40 2.12
C GLU A 306 -26.23 15.53 2.65
N ASN A 307 -27.37 15.50 1.97
CA ASN A 307 -28.52 14.70 2.38
C ASN A 307 -28.23 13.19 2.24
N ASP A 308 -28.46 12.43 3.32
CA ASP A 308 -28.24 10.99 3.41
C ASP A 308 -28.95 10.18 2.30
N LYS A 309 -30.04 10.71 1.71
CA LYS A 309 -30.74 10.07 0.58
C LYS A 309 -29.84 9.82 -0.62
N TRP A 310 -28.80 10.62 -0.81
CA TRP A 310 -27.83 10.48 -1.91
C TRP A 310 -26.59 9.66 -1.54
N SER A 311 -26.48 9.22 -0.29
CA SER A 311 -25.34 8.42 0.18
C SER A 311 -25.12 7.15 -0.65
N LYS A 312 -26.18 6.61 -1.27
CA LYS A 312 -26.05 5.52 -2.24
C LYS A 312 -25.32 5.96 -3.51
N TYR A 313 -25.59 7.13 -4.08
CA TYR A 313 -24.92 7.59 -5.30
C TYR A 313 -23.56 8.25 -5.05
N THR A 314 -23.26 8.57 -3.79
CA THR A 314 -22.00 9.22 -3.41
C THR A 314 -20.88 8.19 -3.36
N LYS A 315 -19.82 8.42 -4.14
CA LYS A 315 -18.60 7.59 -4.11
C LYS A 315 -17.38 8.49 -4.18
N ASN A 316 -16.45 8.36 -3.23
CA ASN A 316 -15.25 9.20 -3.14
C ASN A 316 -15.58 10.70 -3.17
N ASP A 317 -16.61 11.13 -2.43
CA ASP A 317 -17.04 12.54 -2.37
C ASP A 317 -17.48 13.11 -3.72
N GLU A 318 -17.99 12.24 -4.60
CA GLU A 318 -18.49 12.55 -5.92
C GLU A 318 -19.91 11.99 -6.10
N ILE A 319 -20.82 12.84 -6.62
CA ILE A 319 -22.14 12.45 -7.08
C ILE A 319 -22.22 12.73 -8.58
N ASN A 320 -22.67 11.75 -9.35
CA ASN A 320 -22.98 11.93 -10.76
C ASN A 320 -24.50 11.91 -10.98
N ILE A 321 -24.96 12.72 -11.93
CA ILE A 321 -26.36 12.86 -12.30
C ILE A 321 -26.50 12.60 -13.80
N SER A 322 -27.59 11.92 -14.17
CA SER A 322 -27.96 11.41 -15.49
C SER A 322 -27.06 10.29 -16.02
N HIS A 323 -25.73 10.46 -15.99
CA HIS A 323 -24.78 9.44 -16.43
C HIS A 323 -23.55 9.38 -15.51
N TYR A 324 -23.12 8.17 -15.12
CA TYR A 324 -21.81 7.95 -14.49
C TYR A 324 -20.82 7.37 -15.50
N PHE A 325 -19.79 8.16 -15.82
CA PHE A 325 -18.73 7.76 -16.75
C PHE A 325 -17.58 7.07 -16.01
N TYR A 326 -17.38 5.79 -16.27
CA TYR A 326 -16.26 5.03 -15.74
C TYR A 326 -15.15 4.90 -16.78
N ARG A 327 -14.04 5.59 -16.53
CA ARG A 327 -12.80 5.48 -17.29
C ARG A 327 -12.13 4.14 -17.02
N GLY A 328 -12.16 3.23 -17.99
CA GLY A 328 -11.64 1.87 -17.88
C GLY A 328 -11.31 1.31 -19.26
N THR A 329 -10.87 0.06 -19.32
CA THR A 329 -10.62 -0.62 -20.59
C THR A 329 -11.56 -1.82 -20.72
N PRO A 330 -12.68 -1.72 -21.46
CA PRO A 330 -13.19 -0.53 -22.16
C PRO A 330 -13.85 0.49 -21.22
N ASN A 331 -14.04 1.72 -21.72
CA ASN A 331 -14.82 2.77 -21.04
C ASN A 331 -16.28 2.30 -20.90
N LYS A 332 -16.92 2.62 -19.77
CA LYS A 332 -18.30 2.18 -19.48
C LYS A 332 -19.14 3.34 -18.97
N ILE A 333 -20.43 3.31 -19.31
CA ILE A 333 -21.42 4.24 -18.78
C ILE A 333 -22.41 3.47 -17.93
N TYR A 334 -22.58 3.92 -16.69
CA TYR A 334 -23.54 3.34 -15.78
C TYR A 334 -24.67 4.33 -15.51
N LYS A 335 -25.91 3.88 -15.79
CA LYS A 335 -27.10 4.59 -15.32
C LYS A 335 -27.44 4.23 -13.88
N THR A 336 -27.18 3.01 -13.42
CA THR A 336 -27.54 2.58 -12.05
C THR A 336 -26.71 3.20 -10.91
N TYR A 337 -25.61 3.90 -11.23
CA TYR A 337 -24.68 4.50 -10.26
C TYR A 337 -24.79 6.03 -10.18
N CYS A 338 -25.78 6.64 -10.82
CA CYS A 338 -26.02 8.08 -10.77
C CYS A 338 -27.49 8.38 -10.42
N VAL A 339 -27.74 9.60 -9.97
CA VAL A 339 -29.11 10.13 -9.87
C VAL A 339 -29.67 10.24 -11.29
N GLN A 340 -30.87 9.73 -11.58
CA GLN A 340 -31.35 9.65 -12.98
C GLN A 340 -31.71 11.02 -13.55
N ASP A 341 -32.39 11.83 -12.75
CA ASP A 341 -32.99 13.08 -13.19
C ASP A 341 -32.36 14.25 -12.43
N ALA A 342 -31.92 15.26 -13.18
CA ALA A 342 -31.42 16.51 -12.62
C ALA A 342 -32.48 17.25 -11.82
N SER A 343 -33.76 17.17 -12.22
CA SER A 343 -34.88 17.80 -11.50
C SER A 343 -35.09 17.25 -10.08
N SER A 344 -34.66 15.99 -9.85
CA SER A 344 -34.74 15.36 -8.52
C SER A 344 -33.66 15.85 -7.56
N PHE A 345 -32.60 16.49 -8.08
CA PHE A 345 -31.46 16.96 -7.31
C PHE A 345 -31.40 18.49 -7.24
N PHE A 346 -31.57 19.18 -8.36
CA PHE A 346 -31.42 20.62 -8.44
C PHE A 346 -32.76 21.35 -8.41
N PRO A 347 -32.82 22.57 -7.83
CA PRO A 347 -34.00 23.43 -7.94
C PRO A 347 -34.34 23.74 -9.41
N SER A 348 -35.63 23.83 -9.73
CA SER A 348 -36.10 24.15 -11.09
C SER A 348 -35.54 25.48 -11.61
N ALA A 349 -35.50 26.50 -10.75
CA ALA A 349 -34.92 27.81 -11.06
C ALA A 349 -33.44 27.72 -11.46
N PHE A 350 -32.67 26.86 -10.81
CA PHE A 350 -31.26 26.61 -11.14
C PHE A 350 -31.12 25.99 -12.53
N LEU A 351 -31.91 24.95 -12.83
CA LEU A 351 -31.88 24.29 -14.14
C LEU A 351 -32.29 25.23 -15.27
N THR A 352 -33.32 26.05 -15.08
CA THR A 352 -33.72 27.08 -16.06
C THR A 352 -32.60 28.08 -16.31
N LYS A 353 -31.93 28.55 -15.25
CA LYS A 353 -30.81 29.50 -15.36
C LYS A 353 -29.61 28.90 -16.10
N ILE A 354 -29.23 27.67 -15.77
CA ILE A 354 -28.14 26.94 -16.45
C ILE A 354 -28.48 26.69 -17.92
N LYS A 355 -29.71 26.24 -18.22
CA LYS A 355 -30.16 25.99 -19.59
C LYS A 355 -30.07 27.25 -20.45
N LYS A 356 -30.54 28.39 -19.94
CA LYS A 356 -30.45 29.68 -20.65
C LYS A 356 -29.00 30.10 -20.92
N LEU A 357 -28.11 29.90 -19.94
CA LEU A 357 -26.68 30.23 -20.07
C LEU A 357 -25.95 29.35 -21.10
N LEU A 358 -26.36 28.09 -21.21
CA LEU A 358 -25.78 27.11 -22.13
C LEU A 358 -26.51 27.07 -23.48
N GLY A 359 -27.09 28.20 -23.90
CA GLY A 359 -27.70 28.35 -25.22
C GLY A 359 -28.98 27.53 -25.40
N ASP A 360 -29.83 27.50 -24.38
CA ASP A 360 -31.05 26.70 -24.27
C ASP A 360 -30.85 25.18 -24.35
N LYS A 361 -29.60 24.74 -24.23
CA LYS A 361 -29.22 23.34 -24.17
C LYS A 361 -29.08 22.88 -22.72
N GLU A 362 -29.69 21.76 -22.40
CA GLU A 362 -29.60 21.18 -21.05
C GLU A 362 -28.44 20.18 -20.96
N PRO A 363 -27.53 20.33 -19.97
CA PRO A 363 -26.50 19.32 -19.72
C PRO A 363 -27.15 17.98 -19.44
N ASN A 364 -26.63 16.92 -20.07
CA ASN A 364 -27.14 15.56 -19.89
C ASN A 364 -26.21 14.70 -19.00
N GLN A 365 -25.21 15.35 -18.40
CA GLN A 365 -24.36 14.79 -17.36
C GLN A 365 -23.86 15.90 -16.43
N TYR A 366 -23.99 15.66 -15.12
CA TYR A 366 -23.46 16.55 -14.08
C TYR A 366 -22.58 15.74 -13.14
N THR A 367 -21.44 16.30 -12.75
CA THR A 367 -20.60 15.76 -11.66
C THR A 367 -20.49 16.80 -10.56
N ILE A 368 -20.85 16.43 -9.33
CA ILE A 368 -20.69 17.28 -8.15
C ILE A 368 -19.58 16.68 -7.28
N LEU A 369 -18.56 17.48 -6.99
CA LEU A 369 -17.37 17.07 -6.25
C LEU A 369 -17.26 17.89 -4.97
N LYS A 370 -17.10 17.21 -3.82
CA LYS A 370 -16.69 17.87 -2.57
C LYS A 370 -15.16 17.87 -2.48
N CYS A 371 -14.58 19.05 -2.73
CA CYS A 371 -13.15 19.27 -2.90
C CYS A 371 -12.45 19.57 -1.57
N HIS A 372 -12.42 18.60 -0.64
CA HIS A 372 -11.71 18.74 0.64
C HIS A 372 -10.18 18.80 0.48
N ILE A 373 -9.46 19.24 1.52
CA ILE A 373 -8.00 19.51 1.53
C ILE A 373 -7.13 18.34 1.01
N LYS A 374 -7.56 17.10 1.23
CA LYS A 374 -6.82 15.90 0.84
C LYS A 374 -7.25 15.36 -0.53
N LYS A 375 -8.27 15.96 -1.18
CA LYS A 375 -8.74 15.59 -2.51
C LYS A 375 -7.90 16.28 -3.57
N SER A 376 -7.44 15.48 -4.54
CA SER A 376 -6.86 15.96 -5.79
C SER A 376 -7.62 15.41 -6.98
N ILE A 377 -7.53 16.15 -8.09
CA ILE A 377 -7.98 15.71 -9.40
C ILE A 377 -6.75 15.76 -10.30
N GLU A 378 -6.37 14.61 -10.84
CA GLU A 378 -5.32 14.51 -11.85
C GLU A 378 -5.78 15.22 -13.14
N TYR A 379 -4.84 15.68 -13.95
CA TYR A 379 -5.12 16.25 -15.27
C TYR A 379 -5.64 15.12 -16.17
N ILE A 380 -6.93 15.15 -16.52
CA ILE A 380 -7.53 14.11 -17.35
C ILE A 380 -8.17 14.71 -18.60
N VAL A 381 -7.76 14.18 -19.76
CA VAL A 381 -8.33 14.52 -21.06
C VAL A 381 -9.75 13.93 -21.19
N GLU A 382 -10.68 14.71 -21.76
CA GLU A 382 -12.04 14.26 -22.06
C GLU A 382 -12.17 13.87 -23.53
N SER A 383 -12.81 12.74 -23.81
CA SER A 383 -12.99 12.24 -25.17
C SER A 383 -14.07 13.03 -25.91
N SER A 384 -13.74 13.63 -27.05
CA SER A 384 -14.67 14.28 -28.01
C SER A 384 -15.63 13.30 -28.69
N TYR A 385 -15.32 12.00 -28.64
CA TYR A 385 -16.26 10.96 -29.08
C TYR A 385 -17.43 10.84 -28.11
N ILE A 386 -17.17 11.02 -26.81
CA ILE A 386 -18.16 10.82 -25.75
C ILE A 386 -18.83 12.14 -25.40
N PHE A 387 -18.04 13.19 -25.24
CA PHE A 387 -18.50 14.50 -24.83
C PHE A 387 -18.48 15.45 -26.02
N GLU A 388 -19.46 16.35 -26.09
CA GLU A 388 -19.52 17.39 -27.11
C GLU A 388 -18.53 18.52 -26.80
N ASP A 389 -18.54 19.62 -27.55
CA ASP A 389 -17.50 20.66 -27.48
C ASP A 389 -17.70 21.71 -26.36
N GLU A 390 -18.69 21.55 -25.48
CA GLU A 390 -19.02 22.55 -24.43
C GLU A 390 -18.94 21.97 -23.00
N ILE A 391 -18.16 22.58 -22.11
CA ILE A 391 -18.04 22.20 -20.70
C ILE A 391 -18.16 23.44 -19.81
N ALA A 392 -18.73 23.27 -18.62
CA ALA A 392 -18.75 24.35 -17.63
C ALA A 392 -18.39 23.85 -16.22
N PHE A 393 -17.86 24.76 -15.41
CA PHE A 393 -17.41 24.55 -14.03
C PHE A 393 -18.06 25.61 -13.15
N LEU A 394 -18.75 25.21 -12.08
CA LEU A 394 -19.30 26.14 -11.09
C LEU A 394 -18.72 25.80 -9.71
N VAL A 395 -18.04 26.77 -9.12
CA VAL A 395 -17.45 26.66 -7.78
C VAL A 395 -18.42 27.20 -6.73
N LEU A 396 -18.62 26.49 -5.63
CA LEU A 396 -19.54 26.87 -4.55
C LEU A 396 -18.84 26.81 -3.17
N GLU A 397 -19.47 27.44 -2.18
CA GLU A 397 -19.03 27.56 -0.78
C GLU A 397 -17.78 28.43 -0.57
N ASN A 398 -16.61 27.95 -1.01
CA ASN A 398 -15.31 28.60 -0.82
C ASN A 398 -14.50 28.61 -2.12
N ASP A 399 -13.45 29.45 -2.15
CA ASP A 399 -12.57 29.59 -3.30
C ASP A 399 -11.80 28.28 -3.57
N LEU A 400 -11.61 27.96 -4.85
CA LEU A 400 -11.05 26.68 -5.28
C LEU A 400 -9.79 26.88 -6.14
N PRO A 401 -8.63 26.38 -5.70
CA PRO A 401 -7.44 26.36 -6.56
C PRO A 401 -7.63 25.35 -7.69
N MET A 402 -7.63 25.84 -8.94
CA MET A 402 -7.70 25.02 -10.15
C MET A 402 -6.51 25.35 -11.06
N SER A 403 -5.98 24.32 -11.70
CA SER A 403 -4.90 24.45 -12.67
C SER A 403 -5.40 24.01 -14.04
N PHE A 404 -5.18 24.83 -15.07
CA PHE A 404 -5.49 24.54 -16.46
C PHE A 404 -4.19 24.34 -17.23
N LEU A 405 -4.01 23.16 -17.80
CA LEU A 405 -2.88 22.78 -18.64
C LEU A 405 -3.34 22.81 -20.10
N ASP A 406 -2.72 23.69 -20.87
CA ASP A 406 -2.85 23.75 -22.32
C ASP A 406 -1.89 22.73 -22.94
N ILE A 407 -2.47 21.68 -23.52
CA ILE A 407 -1.73 20.59 -24.18
C ILE A 407 -0.97 21.11 -25.40
N LYS A 408 -1.58 22.02 -26.15
CA LYS A 408 -1.06 22.50 -27.43
C LYS A 408 0.20 23.34 -27.22
N ASN A 409 0.14 24.24 -26.24
CA ASN A 409 1.22 25.18 -25.93
C ASN A 409 2.11 24.72 -24.77
N GLU A 410 1.83 23.54 -24.19
CA GLU A 410 2.48 23.01 -22.98
C GLU A 410 2.54 24.01 -21.80
N SER A 411 1.54 24.89 -21.71
CA SER A 411 1.53 25.98 -20.74
C SER A 411 0.52 25.72 -19.63
N LYS A 412 0.94 25.95 -18.39
CA LYS A 412 0.11 25.73 -17.20
C LYS A 412 -0.32 27.07 -16.59
N THR A 413 -1.62 27.25 -16.43
CA THR A 413 -2.23 28.40 -15.76
C THR A 413 -2.83 27.96 -14.43
N ASN A 414 -2.36 28.52 -13.31
CA ASN A 414 -2.91 28.25 -11.97
C ASN A 414 -3.80 29.41 -11.53
N LEU A 415 -5.04 29.11 -11.17
CA LEU A 415 -6.03 30.12 -10.81
C LEU A 415 -6.69 29.79 -9.47
N MET A 416 -6.89 30.80 -8.66
CA MET A 416 -7.79 30.72 -7.53
C MET A 416 -9.18 31.13 -8.01
N ILE A 417 -10.07 30.15 -8.21
CA ILE A 417 -11.42 30.41 -8.70
C ILE A 417 -12.28 30.84 -7.52
N LYS A 418 -12.80 32.06 -7.57
CA LYS A 418 -13.68 32.57 -6.51
C LYS A 418 -14.94 31.73 -6.40
N LYS A 419 -15.43 31.55 -5.18
CA LYS A 419 -16.75 30.96 -4.96
C LYS A 419 -17.81 31.66 -5.79
N ASN A 420 -18.82 30.91 -6.20
CA ASN A 420 -19.91 31.38 -7.04
C ASN A 420 -19.51 31.85 -8.44
N THR A 421 -18.35 31.43 -8.93
CA THR A 421 -17.91 31.70 -10.31
C THR A 421 -18.22 30.51 -11.20
N LEU A 422 -18.82 30.78 -12.37
CA LEU A 422 -19.02 29.82 -13.44
C LEU A 422 -18.03 30.08 -14.58
N ILE A 423 -17.25 29.08 -14.95
CA ILE A 423 -16.34 29.10 -16.11
C ILE A 423 -16.90 28.15 -17.17
N LYS A 424 -17.19 28.68 -18.35
CA LYS A 424 -17.66 27.95 -19.52
C LYS A 424 -16.56 27.93 -20.58
N ILE A 425 -16.29 26.77 -21.15
CA ILE A 425 -15.31 26.55 -22.22
C ILE A 425 -16.04 25.90 -23.40
N LYS A 426 -15.88 26.44 -24.60
CA LYS A 426 -16.54 25.97 -25.82
C LYS A 426 -15.54 25.73 -26.96
N GLY A 427 -15.91 24.85 -27.88
CA GLY A 427 -15.21 24.60 -29.12
C GLY A 427 -13.97 23.73 -28.89
N LYS A 428 -12.98 23.88 -29.78
CA LYS A 428 -11.76 23.05 -29.79
C LYS A 428 -11.00 23.07 -28.46
N LEU A 429 -11.01 24.21 -27.78
CA LEU A 429 -10.30 24.45 -26.51
C LEU A 429 -10.72 23.51 -25.39
N ARG A 430 -11.96 23.03 -25.39
CA ARG A 430 -12.43 22.03 -24.42
C ARG A 430 -11.51 20.80 -24.38
N TYR A 431 -10.99 20.40 -25.54
CA TYR A 431 -10.15 19.21 -25.69
C TYR A 431 -8.65 19.52 -25.56
N GLU A 432 -8.27 20.79 -25.68
CA GLU A 432 -6.88 21.26 -25.58
C GLU A 432 -6.52 21.70 -24.15
N LEU A 433 -7.50 22.14 -23.35
CA LEU A 433 -7.32 22.57 -21.97
C LEU A 433 -7.75 21.48 -20.98
N ILE A 434 -6.78 20.88 -20.30
CA ILE A 434 -7.03 19.93 -19.21
C ILE A 434 -7.05 20.66 -17.87
N TYR A 435 -7.98 20.34 -16.98
CA TYR A 435 -8.02 20.92 -15.64
C TYR A 435 -7.56 19.93 -14.56
N GLY A 436 -7.09 20.45 -13.42
CA GLY A 436 -6.70 19.67 -12.25
C GLY A 436 -6.88 20.45 -10.96
N ILE A 437 -6.96 19.72 -9.84
CA ILE A 437 -7.07 20.29 -8.47
C ILE A 437 -5.91 19.75 -7.63
N PRO A 438 -5.08 20.62 -7.00
CA PRO A 438 -3.89 20.21 -6.27
C PRO A 438 -4.20 19.53 -4.93
N LYS A 439 -3.34 18.60 -4.50
CA LYS A 439 -3.36 18.03 -3.14
C LYS A 439 -2.51 18.85 -2.16
N LYS A 440 -2.85 20.13 -1.96
CA LYS A 440 -2.10 21.03 -1.07
C LYS A 440 -3.02 21.68 -0.04
N LYS A 441 -2.52 21.77 1.19
CA LYS A 441 -3.19 22.47 2.29
C LYS A 441 -3.02 23.97 2.18
N SER A 442 -1.79 24.44 1.94
CA SER A 442 -1.49 25.85 1.76
C SER A 442 -1.19 26.12 0.28
N ILE A 443 -1.71 27.23 -0.25
CA ILE A 443 -1.58 27.66 -1.64
C ILE A 443 -0.86 29.01 -1.67
N GLN A 444 0.17 29.12 -2.51
CA GLN A 444 0.80 30.40 -2.82
C GLN A 444 -0.08 31.15 -3.81
N LEU A 445 -0.73 32.23 -3.37
CA LEU A 445 -1.55 33.14 -4.15
C LEU A 445 -0.78 34.44 -4.34
N ASP A 446 -0.23 34.66 -5.52
CA ASP A 446 0.73 35.74 -5.79
C ASP A 446 1.80 35.84 -4.68
N ASP A 447 1.81 36.92 -3.89
CA ASP A 447 2.76 37.17 -2.80
C ASP A 447 2.31 36.65 -1.42
N GLN A 448 1.14 36.00 -1.32
CA GLN A 448 0.54 35.54 -0.07
C GLN A 448 0.39 34.02 -0.01
N ILE A 449 0.36 33.47 1.21
CA ILE A 449 0.02 32.05 1.45
C ILE A 449 -1.39 32.00 2.03
N VAL A 450 -2.28 31.26 1.36
CA VAL A 450 -3.68 31.07 1.76
C VAL A 450 -3.91 29.60 2.12
N GLU A 451 -4.64 29.35 3.20
CA GLU A 451 -5.06 28.00 3.59
C GLU A 451 -6.28 27.57 2.78
N ARG A 452 -6.21 26.37 2.20
CA ARG A 452 -7.29 25.81 1.40
C ARG A 452 -8.42 25.33 2.32
N GLU A 453 -9.63 25.74 1.99
CA GLU A 453 -10.86 25.26 2.63
C GLU A 453 -11.55 24.19 1.78
N THR A 454 -12.60 23.59 2.33
CA THR A 454 -13.47 22.70 1.56
C THR A 454 -14.33 23.55 0.64
N SER A 455 -14.45 23.14 -0.61
CA SER A 455 -15.27 23.80 -1.63
C SER A 455 -16.01 22.73 -2.43
N TYR A 456 -17.04 23.12 -3.17
CA TYR A 456 -17.79 22.22 -4.05
C TYR A 456 -17.63 22.64 -5.50
N LEU A 457 -17.37 21.68 -6.38
CA LEU A 457 -17.26 21.89 -7.82
C LEU A 457 -18.36 21.12 -8.56
N ILE A 458 -19.18 21.83 -9.33
CA ILE A 458 -20.14 21.24 -10.27
C ILE A 458 -19.57 21.33 -11.67
N ILE A 459 -19.53 20.20 -12.36
CA ILE A 459 -19.06 20.08 -13.74
C ILE A 459 -20.24 19.71 -14.62
N PHE A 460 -20.49 20.51 -15.65
CA PHE A 460 -21.58 20.34 -16.61
C PHE A 460 -21.01 19.81 -17.92
N ARG A 461 -21.56 18.70 -18.42
CA ARG A 461 -21.15 18.10 -19.69
C ARG A 461 -22.34 17.73 -20.55
N PHE A 462 -22.05 17.65 -21.85
CA PHE A 462 -22.96 17.12 -22.85
C PHE A 462 -22.33 15.87 -23.44
N ILE A 463 -23.01 14.74 -23.31
CA ILE A 463 -22.63 13.45 -23.86
C ILE A 463 -23.36 13.25 -25.19
N ASN A 464 -22.64 12.80 -26.20
CA ASN A 464 -23.21 12.36 -27.47
C ASN A 464 -23.90 11.00 -27.28
N LYS A 465 -25.23 11.00 -27.19
CA LYS A 465 -26.03 9.80 -26.90
C LYS A 465 -25.87 8.70 -27.95
N ASN A 466 -25.72 9.06 -29.23
CA ASN A 466 -25.58 8.10 -30.33
C ASN A 466 -24.29 7.29 -30.21
N ASN A 467 -23.22 7.91 -29.69
CA ASN A 467 -21.90 7.31 -29.58
C ASN A 467 -21.75 6.38 -28.35
N ILE A 468 -22.70 6.41 -27.42
CA ILE A 468 -22.56 5.72 -26.13
C ILE A 468 -23.51 4.54 -25.93
N GLU A 469 -24.38 4.23 -26.90
CA GLU A 469 -25.33 3.10 -26.78
C GLU A 469 -24.59 1.78 -26.52
N GLY A 470 -23.48 1.54 -27.22
CA GLY A 470 -22.61 0.35 -27.01
C GLY A 470 -21.78 0.36 -25.73
N MET A 471 -21.77 1.46 -24.96
CA MET A 471 -21.00 1.62 -23.73
C MET A 471 -21.85 1.43 -22.46
N LEU A 472 -23.17 1.29 -22.62
CA LEU A 472 -24.10 1.15 -21.51
C LEU A 472 -23.88 -0.18 -20.79
N ALA A 473 -23.47 -0.08 -19.53
CA ALA A 473 -23.23 -1.21 -18.66
C ALA A 473 -24.34 -1.31 -17.61
N HIS A 474 -25.05 -2.43 -17.59
CA HIS A 474 -25.99 -2.76 -16.54
C HIS A 474 -25.26 -3.51 -15.43
N LYS A 475 -25.15 -2.89 -14.26
CA LYS A 475 -24.76 -3.59 -13.04
C LYS A 475 -25.90 -3.44 -12.03
N THR A 476 -26.50 -4.56 -11.66
CA THR A 476 -27.40 -4.64 -10.52
C THR A 476 -26.57 -4.39 -9.28
N ARG A 477 -26.92 -3.34 -8.53
CA ARG A 477 -26.27 -3.06 -7.26
C ARG A 477 -26.85 -4.02 -6.23
N LYS A 478 -26.01 -4.79 -5.54
CA LYS A 478 -26.42 -5.33 -4.24
C LYS A 478 -26.63 -4.11 -3.34
N GLU A 479 -27.83 -3.89 -2.86
CA GLU A 479 -28.07 -2.87 -1.84
C GLU A 479 -27.10 -3.13 -0.69
N ILE A 480 -26.09 -2.29 -0.59
CA ILE A 480 -25.32 -2.19 0.65
C ILE A 480 -26.21 -1.29 1.50
N ILE A 481 -27.16 -1.91 2.20
CA ILE A 481 -27.76 -1.32 3.38
C ILE A 481 -26.56 -1.02 4.27
N LYS A 482 -26.22 0.27 4.45
CA LYS A 482 -25.25 0.64 5.47
C LYS A 482 -25.85 0.16 6.77
N ASP A 483 -25.21 -0.81 7.42
CA ASP A 483 -25.65 -1.28 8.72
C ASP A 483 -25.80 -0.06 9.65
N PRO A 484 -26.83 -0.05 10.52
CA PRO A 484 -27.01 1.02 11.48
C PRO A 484 -25.69 1.28 12.22
N LYS A 485 -25.36 2.56 12.42
CA LYS A 485 -24.14 2.94 13.17
C LYS A 485 -24.19 2.22 14.51
N GLN A 486 -23.14 1.45 14.81
CA GLN A 486 -22.98 0.81 16.12
C GLN A 486 -22.98 1.88 17.21
N GLU A 487 -23.64 1.58 18.32
CA GLU A 487 -23.71 2.50 19.46
C GLU A 487 -22.33 2.64 20.09
N ASN A 488 -21.77 3.84 20.08
CA ASN A 488 -20.47 4.13 20.67
C ASN A 488 -20.58 4.75 22.07
N SER A 489 -21.79 4.84 22.63
CA SER A 489 -22.03 5.37 23.97
C SER A 489 -21.33 4.50 25.02
N CYS A 490 -20.73 5.16 26.00
CA CYS A 490 -20.19 4.51 27.18
C CYS A 490 -21.20 4.63 28.31
N ILE A 491 -21.30 3.60 29.15
CA ILE A 491 -22.23 3.58 30.27
C ILE A 491 -21.42 3.85 31.54
N PRO A 492 -21.69 4.93 32.29
CA PRO A 492 -21.03 5.15 33.57
C PRO A 492 -21.43 4.07 34.57
N ILE A 493 -20.50 3.65 35.42
CA ILE A 493 -20.76 2.66 36.47
C ILE A 493 -20.29 3.15 37.83
N ASN A 494 -20.89 2.57 38.88
CA ASN A 494 -20.43 2.74 40.25
C ASN A 494 -19.65 1.49 40.67
N VAL A 495 -18.32 1.59 40.73
CA VAL A 495 -17.45 0.46 41.07
C VAL A 495 -17.71 -0.13 42.46
N ASN A 496 -18.32 0.63 43.38
CA ASN A 496 -18.65 0.16 44.73
C ASN A 496 -19.79 -0.88 44.75
N GLU A 497 -20.54 -1.02 43.65
CA GLU A 497 -21.60 -2.03 43.51
C GLU A 497 -21.06 -3.42 43.14
N TYR A 498 -19.76 -3.52 42.83
CA TYR A 498 -19.10 -4.74 42.40
C TYR A 498 -17.95 -5.07 43.35
N SER A 499 -17.67 -6.37 43.55
CA SER A 499 -16.35 -6.74 44.07
C SER A 499 -15.30 -6.55 42.97
N PRO A 500 -14.09 -6.05 43.28
CA PRO A 500 -13.04 -5.84 42.28
C PRO A 500 -12.74 -7.07 41.43
N GLU A 501 -12.67 -8.23 42.08
CA GLU A 501 -12.39 -9.53 41.44
C GLU A 501 -13.49 -9.94 40.47
N HIS A 502 -14.75 -9.68 40.82
CA HIS A 502 -15.89 -9.99 39.97
C HIS A 502 -15.94 -9.05 38.77
N LEU A 503 -15.73 -7.74 38.98
CA LEU A 503 -15.70 -6.74 37.92
C LEU A 503 -14.61 -7.06 36.87
N GLU A 504 -13.39 -7.35 37.33
CA GLU A 504 -12.27 -7.69 36.46
C GLU A 504 -12.50 -9.04 35.77
N LYS A 505 -13.01 -10.06 36.48
CA LYS A 505 -13.26 -11.37 35.89
C LYS A 505 -14.32 -11.30 34.80
N GLU A 506 -15.51 -10.80 35.11
CA GLU A 506 -16.66 -10.83 34.20
C GLU A 506 -16.51 -9.83 33.05
N TYR A 507 -16.12 -8.59 33.35
CA TYR A 507 -16.16 -7.48 32.37
C TYR A 507 -14.80 -7.17 31.75
N VAL A 508 -13.74 -7.88 32.13
CA VAL A 508 -12.43 -7.80 31.45
C VAL A 508 -12.00 -9.19 31.00
N MET A 509 -11.72 -10.11 31.92
CA MET A 509 -11.06 -11.36 31.59
C MET A 509 -11.91 -12.24 30.67
N ASP A 510 -13.17 -12.48 31.06
CA ASP A 510 -14.09 -13.33 30.31
C ASP A 510 -14.43 -12.70 28.95
N VAL A 511 -14.62 -11.37 28.89
CA VAL A 511 -14.88 -10.69 27.63
C VAL A 511 -13.67 -10.78 26.69
N TYR A 512 -12.46 -10.46 27.14
CA TYR A 512 -11.27 -10.52 26.28
C TYR A 512 -10.97 -11.93 25.77
N ASN A 513 -11.21 -12.96 26.59
CA ASN A 513 -11.12 -14.35 26.16
C ASN A 513 -12.15 -14.68 25.06
N GLN A 514 -13.39 -14.19 25.19
CA GLN A 514 -14.43 -14.41 24.18
C GLN A 514 -14.20 -13.64 22.88
N ILE A 515 -13.66 -12.42 22.94
CA ILE A 515 -13.49 -11.56 21.76
C ILE A 515 -12.12 -11.68 21.09
N ALA A 516 -11.20 -12.50 21.64
CA ALA A 516 -9.79 -12.53 21.26
C ALA A 516 -9.56 -12.61 19.73
N GLN A 517 -10.23 -13.54 19.04
CA GLN A 517 -10.07 -13.72 17.59
C GLN A 517 -10.47 -12.46 16.79
N HIS A 518 -11.64 -11.87 17.11
CA HIS A 518 -12.12 -10.64 16.48
C HIS A 518 -11.26 -9.43 16.85
N PHE A 519 -10.78 -9.38 18.09
CA PHE A 519 -9.87 -8.34 18.57
C PHE A 519 -8.57 -8.33 17.77
N CYS A 520 -7.98 -9.50 17.53
CA CYS A 520 -6.76 -9.65 16.75
C CYS A 520 -6.94 -9.28 15.28
N TYR A 521 -8.06 -9.65 14.66
CA TYR A 521 -8.36 -9.32 13.27
C TYR A 521 -8.39 -7.80 13.01
N THR A 522 -8.91 -7.03 13.97
CA THR A 522 -9.11 -5.59 13.82
C THR A 522 -7.90 -4.73 14.23
N ARG A 523 -6.88 -5.31 14.88
CA ARG A 523 -5.78 -4.55 15.53
C ARG A 523 -4.40 -5.19 15.36
N TYR A 524 -3.82 -5.07 14.17
CA TYR A 524 -2.52 -5.70 13.83
C TYR A 524 -1.30 -4.76 13.83
N LYS A 525 -1.49 -3.43 13.79
CA LYS A 525 -0.37 -2.47 13.69
C LYS A 525 -0.03 -1.85 15.06
N PRO A 526 1.25 -1.79 15.46
CA PRO A 526 1.69 -1.04 16.63
C PRO A 526 1.54 0.46 16.41
N TRP A 527 1.58 1.21 17.51
CA TRP A 527 1.45 2.65 17.51
C TRP A 527 2.81 3.26 17.19
N ASN A 528 2.86 4.25 16.29
CA ASN A 528 4.13 4.79 15.78
C ASN A 528 5.05 5.29 16.91
N ASN A 529 4.51 5.97 17.92
CA ASN A 529 5.32 6.47 19.04
C ASN A 529 5.86 5.35 19.92
N VAL A 530 5.06 4.31 20.19
CA VAL A 530 5.52 3.11 20.91
C VAL A 530 6.64 2.41 20.13
N GLU A 531 6.48 2.26 18.81
CA GLU A 531 7.50 1.69 17.92
C GLU A 531 8.77 2.54 17.92
N ASN A 532 8.66 3.87 17.92
CA ASN A 532 9.81 4.78 17.99
C ASN A 532 10.60 4.65 19.31
N ILE A 533 9.91 4.59 20.46
CA ILE A 533 10.57 4.43 21.77
C ILE A 533 11.29 3.08 21.84
N ILE A 534 10.65 1.99 21.41
CA ILE A 534 11.28 0.67 21.32
C ILE A 534 12.53 0.70 20.40
N ASN A 535 12.47 1.43 19.29
CA ASN A 535 13.57 1.51 18.33
C ASN A 535 14.78 2.30 18.85
N GLN A 536 14.61 3.16 19.87
CA GLN A 536 15.69 3.90 20.53
C GLN A 536 16.53 3.02 21.47
N GLU A 537 16.04 1.84 21.86
CA GLU A 537 16.76 0.93 22.74
C GLU A 537 18.05 0.37 22.11
N LYS A 538 18.99 -0.07 22.96
CA LYS A 538 20.27 -0.64 22.51
C LYS A 538 20.10 -2.10 22.06
N GLU A 539 20.95 -2.52 21.15
CA GLU A 539 21.00 -3.93 20.74
C GLU A 539 21.37 -4.85 21.91
N GLY A 540 20.68 -5.98 22.01
CA GLY A 540 20.80 -6.93 23.12
C GLY A 540 19.92 -6.61 24.34
N ASN A 541 19.26 -5.45 24.37
CA ASN A 541 18.36 -5.09 25.48
C ASN A 541 17.18 -6.06 25.59
N ILE A 542 16.75 -6.30 26.83
CA ILE A 542 15.57 -7.08 27.15
C ILE A 542 14.37 -6.13 27.24
N ILE A 543 13.37 -6.37 26.41
CA ILE A 543 12.13 -5.59 26.36
C ILE A 543 10.99 -6.45 26.89
N MET A 544 10.34 -6.00 27.96
CA MET A 544 9.20 -6.66 28.57
C MET A 544 7.90 -5.97 28.15
N ASP A 545 6.92 -6.72 27.63
CA ASP A 545 5.59 -6.22 27.26
C ASP A 545 4.53 -6.79 28.23
N ALA A 546 4.11 -5.95 29.18
CA ALA A 546 3.17 -6.29 30.25
C ALA A 546 1.72 -6.05 29.79
N GLY A 547 1.06 -7.12 29.37
CA GLY A 547 -0.21 -7.10 28.64
C GLY A 547 -0.01 -7.06 27.12
N CYS A 548 0.79 -7.99 26.60
CA CYS A 548 1.23 -8.00 25.21
C CYS A 548 0.11 -8.31 24.20
N GLY A 549 -1.03 -8.81 24.66
CA GLY A 549 -2.18 -9.20 23.85
C GLY A 549 -1.81 -10.14 22.72
N ASN A 550 -2.06 -9.70 21.49
CA ASN A 550 -1.76 -10.46 20.26
C ASN A 550 -0.30 -10.33 19.79
N GLY A 551 0.57 -9.71 20.59
CA GLY A 551 1.97 -9.50 20.27
C GLY A 551 2.23 -8.45 19.18
N LYS A 552 1.33 -7.47 18.97
CA LYS A 552 1.50 -6.41 17.95
C LYS A 552 2.81 -5.60 18.11
N ASN A 553 3.27 -5.42 19.35
CA ASN A 553 4.51 -4.71 19.67
C ASN A 553 5.74 -5.65 19.64
N LEU A 554 5.52 -6.96 19.67
CA LEU A 554 6.54 -8.01 19.56
C LEU A 554 6.97 -8.22 18.10
N LYS A 555 7.16 -7.12 17.36
CA LYS A 555 7.72 -7.18 16.01
C LYS A 555 9.20 -7.50 16.14
N ALA A 556 9.55 -8.67 15.62
CA ALA A 556 10.89 -9.20 15.64
C ALA A 556 11.86 -8.28 14.88
N SER A 557 12.47 -7.37 15.61
CA SER A 557 13.83 -6.97 15.32
C SER A 557 14.73 -7.97 16.02
N SER A 558 15.66 -8.60 15.29
CA SER A 558 16.70 -9.45 15.89
C SER A 558 17.59 -8.69 16.89
N LYS A 559 17.46 -7.36 16.92
CA LYS A 559 18.15 -6.42 17.80
C LYS A 559 17.84 -6.61 19.29
N TYR A 560 16.68 -7.16 19.65
CA TYR A 560 16.22 -7.20 21.05
C TYR A 560 15.77 -8.59 21.49
N CYS A 561 15.78 -8.83 22.81
CA CYS A 561 15.16 -9.99 23.43
C CYS A 561 13.81 -9.58 24.01
N PHE A 562 12.71 -10.07 23.44
CA PHE A 562 11.37 -9.74 23.89
C PHE A 562 10.81 -10.77 24.87
N ILE A 563 10.18 -10.28 25.94
CA ILE A 563 9.42 -11.08 26.90
C ILE A 563 8.02 -10.48 27.00
N GLY A 564 7.03 -11.12 26.39
CA GLY A 564 5.63 -10.69 26.45
C GLY A 564 4.82 -11.55 27.41
N PHE A 565 3.88 -10.98 28.14
CA PHE A 565 2.88 -11.77 28.84
C PHE A 565 1.52 -11.09 28.83
N ASP A 566 0.46 -11.90 28.93
CA ASP A 566 -0.91 -11.43 28.97
C ASP A 566 -1.73 -12.36 29.87
N PHE A 567 -2.85 -11.88 30.43
CA PHE A 567 -3.75 -12.72 31.22
C PHE A 567 -4.61 -13.63 30.31
N SER A 568 -4.78 -13.25 29.05
CA SER A 568 -5.62 -13.98 28.09
C SER A 568 -4.81 -15.01 27.32
N LEU A 569 -5.05 -16.30 27.63
CA LEU A 569 -4.47 -17.41 26.87
C LEU A 569 -4.86 -17.36 25.39
N TYR A 570 -6.07 -16.89 25.08
CA TYR A 570 -6.56 -16.81 23.70
C TYR A 570 -5.84 -15.74 22.89
N LEU A 571 -5.56 -14.57 23.48
CA LEU A 571 -4.72 -13.55 22.83
C LEU A 571 -3.29 -14.06 22.64
N LEU A 572 -2.71 -14.73 23.64
CA LEU A 572 -1.36 -15.32 23.55
C LEU A 572 -1.26 -16.40 22.47
N LYS A 573 -2.28 -17.23 22.29
CA LYS A 573 -2.31 -18.22 21.19
C LYS A 573 -2.21 -17.57 19.81
N THR A 574 -2.72 -16.34 19.66
CA THR A 574 -2.60 -15.57 18.41
C THR A 574 -1.26 -14.85 18.27
N ALA A 575 -0.55 -14.60 19.38
CA ALA A 575 0.78 -14.04 19.38
C ALA A 575 1.77 -15.07 18.81
N LYS A 576 2.31 -14.83 17.61
CA LYS A 576 3.25 -15.76 16.97
C LYS A 576 4.57 -15.76 17.72
N LYS A 577 4.98 -16.91 18.27
CA LYS A 577 6.34 -17.10 18.79
C LYS A 577 7.35 -16.90 17.66
N ARG A 578 8.35 -16.06 17.89
CA ARG A 578 9.42 -15.72 16.95
C ARG A 578 10.79 -15.93 17.61
N PRO A 579 11.88 -16.02 16.83
CA PRO A 579 13.23 -16.00 17.41
C PRO A 579 13.41 -14.76 18.31
N ASN A 580 14.11 -14.92 19.43
CA ASN A 580 14.33 -13.87 20.44
C ASN A 580 13.04 -13.30 21.05
N THR A 581 11.97 -14.09 21.11
CA THR A 581 10.71 -13.72 21.77
C THR A 581 10.19 -14.88 22.61
N ASP A 582 10.00 -14.65 23.90
CA ASP A 582 9.26 -15.54 24.78
C ASP A 582 7.93 -14.90 25.20
N ILE A 583 6.91 -15.74 25.25
CA ILE A 583 5.55 -15.35 25.64
C ILE A 583 5.00 -16.34 26.66
N PHE A 584 4.33 -15.85 27.69
CA PHE A 584 3.72 -16.70 28.72
C PHE A 584 2.47 -16.06 29.34
N LEU A 585 1.66 -16.88 30.00
CA LEU A 585 0.43 -16.49 30.67
C LEU A 585 0.75 -15.89 32.05
N ALA A 586 0.37 -14.64 32.31
CA ALA A 586 0.53 -14.01 33.62
C ALA A 586 -0.35 -12.76 33.79
N ASN A 587 -0.61 -12.39 35.05
CA ASN A 587 -1.32 -11.16 35.40
C ASN A 587 -0.31 -10.05 35.75
N CYS A 588 -0.52 -8.84 35.21
CA CYS A 588 0.36 -7.69 35.47
C CYS A 588 0.42 -7.21 36.93
N ILE A 589 -0.54 -7.63 37.77
CA ILE A 589 -0.54 -7.36 39.22
C ILE A 589 0.47 -8.25 39.98
N ASN A 590 0.83 -9.41 39.44
CA ASN A 590 1.82 -10.33 40.03
C ASN A 590 2.68 -10.92 38.89
N ILE A 591 3.78 -10.25 38.54
CA ILE A 591 4.60 -10.62 37.39
C ILE A 591 5.61 -11.71 37.82
N PRO A 592 5.58 -12.94 37.25
CA PRO A 592 6.47 -14.04 37.62
C PRO A 592 7.88 -13.90 36.99
N ILE A 593 8.41 -12.68 36.97
CA ILE A 593 9.75 -12.33 36.51
C ILE A 593 10.54 -11.77 37.71
N LYS A 594 11.82 -12.13 37.79
CA LYS A 594 12.73 -11.61 38.83
C LYS A 594 12.87 -10.09 38.72
N SER A 595 13.21 -9.45 39.83
CA SER A 595 13.49 -8.01 39.84
C SER A 595 14.69 -7.66 38.96
N ASN A 596 14.71 -6.46 38.39
CA ASN A 596 15.84 -5.91 37.62
C ASN A 596 16.26 -6.74 36.38
N ILE A 597 15.31 -7.19 35.57
CA ILE A 597 15.55 -7.99 34.36
C ILE A 597 15.41 -7.16 33.08
N ALA A 598 14.35 -6.37 32.95
CA ALA A 598 14.05 -5.65 31.71
C ALA A 598 14.83 -4.32 31.62
N ASP A 599 15.38 -4.01 30.45
CA ASP A 599 15.96 -2.69 30.15
C ASP A 599 14.84 -1.69 29.82
N LEU A 600 13.79 -2.15 29.14
CA LEU A 600 12.56 -1.42 28.88
C LEU A 600 11.35 -2.30 29.22
N CYS A 601 10.45 -1.81 30.07
CA CYS A 601 9.12 -2.37 30.28
C CYS A 601 8.08 -1.49 29.58
N ILE A 602 7.17 -2.08 28.81
CA ILE A 602 6.05 -1.37 28.19
C ILE A 602 4.72 -1.96 28.69
N SER A 603 3.72 -1.11 28.88
CA SER A 603 2.34 -1.51 29.17
C SER A 603 1.38 -0.61 28.41
N ILE A 604 0.80 -1.15 27.33
CA ILE A 604 0.09 -0.35 26.33
C ILE A 604 -1.40 -0.68 26.33
N ALA A 605 -2.21 0.22 26.90
CA ALA A 605 -3.67 0.05 27.06
C ALA A 605 -4.02 -1.22 27.87
N VAL A 606 -3.48 -1.29 29.09
CA VAL A 606 -3.62 -2.46 29.98
C VAL A 606 -4.16 -2.05 31.35
N ILE A 607 -3.45 -1.21 32.10
CA ILE A 607 -3.79 -0.92 33.51
C ILE A 607 -5.13 -0.20 33.70
N HIS A 608 -5.71 0.40 32.65
CA HIS A 608 -7.08 0.92 32.66
C HIS A 608 -8.16 -0.15 32.78
N HIS A 609 -7.80 -1.44 32.77
CA HIS A 609 -8.72 -2.54 32.99
C HIS A 609 -8.79 -2.98 34.46
N LEU A 610 -7.98 -2.38 35.34
CA LEU A 610 -7.94 -2.76 36.74
C LEU A 610 -8.94 -1.91 37.54
N GLY A 611 -9.80 -2.60 38.29
CA GLY A 611 -10.97 -2.04 38.96
C GLY A 611 -10.61 -1.00 40.01
N THR A 612 -9.55 -1.23 40.78
CA THR A 612 -9.18 -0.40 41.92
C THR A 612 -7.89 0.36 41.69
N HIS A 613 -7.77 1.51 42.37
CA HIS A 613 -6.54 2.28 42.43
C HIS A 613 -5.37 1.44 42.98
N GLU A 614 -5.61 0.59 43.98
CA GLU A 614 -4.58 -0.27 44.56
C GLU A 614 -4.05 -1.31 43.56
N SER A 615 -4.94 -1.97 42.79
CA SER A 615 -4.54 -2.90 41.72
C SER A 615 -3.72 -2.19 40.64
N ARG A 616 -4.13 -0.97 40.24
CA ARG A 616 -3.36 -0.13 39.29
C ARG A 616 -1.98 0.20 39.82
N ARG A 617 -1.88 0.66 41.07
CA ARG A 617 -0.61 0.98 41.74
C ARG A 617 0.30 -0.25 41.82
N LYS A 618 -0.27 -1.40 42.21
CA LYS A 618 0.47 -2.67 42.31
C LYS A 618 1.00 -3.14 40.96
N ALA A 619 0.22 -3.03 39.88
CA ALA A 619 0.69 -3.35 38.53
C ALA A 619 1.87 -2.46 38.10
N VAL A 620 1.79 -1.14 38.34
CA VAL A 620 2.92 -0.24 38.06
C VAL A 620 4.13 -0.59 38.92
N SER A 621 3.94 -0.89 40.20
CA SER A 621 5.00 -1.33 41.11
C SER A 621 5.71 -2.59 40.62
N GLU A 622 4.98 -3.59 40.13
CA GLU A 622 5.54 -4.81 39.57
C GLU A 622 6.35 -4.56 38.28
N MET A 623 5.86 -3.68 37.40
CA MET A 623 6.59 -3.27 36.19
C MET A 623 7.91 -2.59 36.55
N VAL A 624 7.90 -1.68 37.54
CA VAL A 624 9.11 -1.02 38.05
C VAL A 624 10.05 -2.02 38.73
N ARG A 625 9.51 -2.98 39.51
CA ARG A 625 10.31 -4.03 40.16
C ARG A 625 11.08 -4.86 39.13
N CYS A 626 10.42 -5.29 38.06
CA CYS A 626 11.00 -6.09 36.99
C CYS A 626 11.99 -5.31 36.10
N THR A 627 11.94 -3.98 36.11
CA THR A 627 12.83 -3.11 35.32
C THR A 627 14.17 -2.89 36.04
N LYS A 628 15.28 -2.92 35.31
CA LYS A 628 16.63 -2.65 35.83
C LYS A 628 16.75 -1.22 36.36
N ILE A 629 17.66 -1.01 37.31
CA ILE A 629 18.09 0.33 37.70
C ILE A 629 18.64 1.05 36.46
N GLY A 630 18.16 2.27 36.21
CA GLY A 630 18.45 3.04 35.00
C GLY A 630 17.62 2.65 33.77
N GLY A 631 16.90 1.53 33.82
CA GLY A 631 15.94 1.10 32.81
C GLY A 631 14.64 1.90 32.84
N LYS A 632 13.84 1.73 31.80
CA LYS A 632 12.65 2.56 31.54
C LYS A 632 11.35 1.79 31.63
N VAL A 633 10.27 2.47 32.02
CA VAL A 633 8.90 1.93 32.03
C VAL A 633 7.99 2.88 31.25
N LEU A 634 7.40 2.40 30.16
CA LEU A 634 6.46 3.14 29.34
C LEU A 634 5.03 2.65 29.61
N ILE A 635 4.14 3.55 30.01
CA ILE A 635 2.73 3.24 30.30
C ILE A 635 1.85 4.09 29.41
N TYR A 636 0.87 3.46 28.74
CA TYR A 636 -0.16 4.10 27.93
C TYR A 636 -1.56 3.73 28.44
N VAL A 637 -2.40 4.73 28.72
CA VAL A 637 -3.78 4.53 29.21
C VAL A 637 -4.77 5.46 28.50
N TRP A 638 -6.04 5.06 28.45
CA TRP A 638 -7.08 5.90 27.85
C TRP A 638 -7.27 7.17 28.66
N ALA A 639 -7.26 8.32 27.99
CA ALA A 639 -7.49 9.61 28.63
C ALA A 639 -8.99 9.88 28.81
N TYR A 640 -9.37 10.50 29.92
CA TYR A 640 -10.71 11.06 30.11
C TYR A 640 -10.91 12.25 29.15
N GLU A 641 -9.87 13.06 28.95
CA GLU A 641 -9.83 14.25 28.11
C GLU A 641 -9.66 13.92 26.61
N GLN A 642 -10.66 13.25 26.02
CA GLN A 642 -10.68 12.89 24.60
C GLN A 642 -10.78 14.15 23.70
N LYS A 643 -9.94 14.24 22.66
CA LYS A 643 -10.02 15.34 21.67
C LYS A 643 -10.97 14.99 20.53
N GLU A 644 -11.79 15.94 20.11
CA GLU A 644 -12.66 15.81 18.93
C GLU A 644 -11.81 15.60 17.67
N ASN A 645 -12.38 14.90 16.67
CA ASN A 645 -11.72 14.57 15.40
C ASN A 645 -10.48 13.67 15.47
N VAL A 646 -10.17 13.11 16.65
CA VAL A 646 -9.18 12.02 16.81
C VAL A 646 -9.89 10.67 16.72
N VAL A 647 -9.25 9.69 16.06
CA VAL A 647 -9.81 8.35 15.87
C VAL A 647 -10.11 7.71 17.23
N GLY A 648 -11.34 7.21 17.40
CA GLY A 648 -11.77 6.57 18.63
C GLY A 648 -12.29 7.53 19.71
N ASN A 649 -12.50 8.82 19.40
CA ASN A 649 -13.15 9.77 20.29
C ASN A 649 -14.47 9.23 20.85
N ARG A 650 -14.63 9.39 22.16
CA ARG A 650 -15.84 9.10 22.93
C ARG A 650 -16.08 10.24 23.92
N LYS A 651 -17.34 10.40 24.34
CA LYS A 651 -17.70 11.26 25.47
C LYS A 651 -17.86 10.39 26.71
N PHE A 652 -17.35 10.86 27.84
CA PHE A 652 -17.35 10.13 29.11
C PHE A 652 -17.99 10.98 30.19
N ASP A 653 -19.02 10.42 30.83
CA ASP A 653 -19.72 11.07 31.95
C ASP A 653 -19.15 10.62 33.32
N SER A 654 -18.28 9.60 33.33
CA SER A 654 -17.57 9.07 34.50
C SER A 654 -16.18 8.57 34.11
N GLN A 655 -15.29 8.37 35.09
CA GLN A 655 -14.00 7.71 34.88
C GLN A 655 -14.15 6.19 34.78
N ASP A 656 -15.12 5.61 35.48
CA ASP A 656 -15.42 4.19 35.44
C ASP A 656 -16.60 3.93 34.50
N ILE A 657 -16.35 3.19 33.43
CA ILE A 657 -17.30 3.02 32.34
C ILE A 657 -17.32 1.60 31.78
N PHE A 658 -18.48 1.22 31.25
CA PHE A 658 -18.58 0.13 30.29
C PHE A 658 -18.46 0.65 28.86
N VAL A 659 -17.59 0.00 28.11
CA VAL A 659 -17.33 0.26 26.69
C VAL A 659 -17.91 -0.89 25.86
N PRO A 660 -18.88 -0.62 24.97
CA PRO A 660 -19.50 -1.68 24.18
C PRO A 660 -18.53 -2.24 23.14
N TRP A 661 -18.57 -3.56 22.97
CA TRP A 661 -17.90 -4.29 21.92
C TRP A 661 -18.90 -5.13 21.14
N TYR A 662 -18.94 -4.95 19.82
CA TYR A 662 -19.82 -5.71 18.94
C TYR A 662 -19.04 -6.82 18.25
N LEU A 663 -19.27 -8.06 18.69
CA LEU A 663 -18.67 -9.27 18.13
C LEU A 663 -19.50 -9.79 16.95
N GLN A 664 -18.84 -10.06 15.83
CA GLN A 664 -19.47 -10.76 14.70
C GLN A 664 -19.47 -12.27 15.00
N GLN A 665 -20.62 -12.94 14.83
CA GLN A 665 -20.80 -14.36 15.14
C GLN A 665 -19.75 -15.28 14.47
N GLN A 666 -19.27 -14.93 13.27
CA GLN A 666 -18.22 -15.67 12.56
C GLN A 666 -16.86 -15.73 13.29
N HIS A 667 -16.67 -14.95 14.35
CA HIS A 667 -15.46 -14.93 15.19
C HIS A 667 -15.73 -15.45 16.61
N LEU A 668 -16.87 -16.11 16.83
CA LEU A 668 -17.08 -16.89 18.05
C LEU A 668 -16.12 -18.07 18.01
N ALA A 669 -15.31 -18.21 19.05
CA ALA A 669 -14.46 -19.36 19.22
C ALA A 669 -15.34 -20.58 19.52
N GLU A 670 -15.48 -21.53 18.57
CA GLU A 670 -15.99 -22.85 18.90
C GLU A 670 -14.92 -23.58 19.73
N THR A 671 -15.19 -23.80 21.01
CA THR A 671 -14.35 -24.60 21.88
C THR A 671 -14.71 -26.08 21.70
N ASN A 672 -13.87 -26.84 20.98
CA ASN A 672 -13.83 -28.30 21.13
C ASN A 672 -12.85 -28.69 22.25
N ALA A 673 -13.15 -29.79 22.93
CA ALA A 673 -12.50 -30.26 24.15
C ALA A 673 -10.96 -30.44 24.07
N ASP A 674 -10.39 -30.48 22.86
CA ASP A 674 -8.97 -30.75 22.62
C ASP A 674 -8.13 -29.53 22.20
N GLY A 675 -8.70 -28.31 22.19
CA GLY A 675 -7.92 -27.08 22.10
C GLY A 675 -7.21 -26.80 20.76
N VAL A 676 -7.57 -27.51 19.68
CA VAL A 676 -7.12 -27.25 18.30
C VAL A 676 -8.16 -26.39 17.57
N LEU A 677 -7.71 -25.27 16.98
CA LEU A 677 -8.54 -24.38 16.15
C LEU A 677 -8.68 -24.98 14.74
N ASP A 678 -9.91 -25.21 14.29
CA ASP A 678 -10.19 -25.66 12.92
C ASP A 678 -10.29 -24.45 11.97
N ASP A 679 -9.44 -24.42 10.95
CA ASP A 679 -9.24 -23.28 10.03
C ASP A 679 -10.17 -23.35 8.79
N LYS A 680 -11.28 -24.09 8.86
CA LYS A 680 -12.12 -24.36 7.69
C LYS A 680 -13.62 -24.23 7.92
N VAL A 681 -14.13 -23.01 8.00
CA VAL A 681 -15.47 -22.73 7.44
C VAL A 681 -15.50 -21.34 6.80
N GLY A 682 -15.63 -21.31 5.47
CA GLY A 682 -15.88 -20.09 4.71
C GLY A 682 -17.34 -19.67 4.84
N TYR A 683 -17.68 -18.89 5.86
CA TYR A 683 -18.94 -18.14 5.89
C TYR A 683 -18.75 -16.75 5.26
N THR A 684 -19.67 -16.37 4.38
CA THR A 684 -19.75 -15.02 3.83
C THR A 684 -20.32 -14.07 4.90
N PRO A 685 -19.72 -12.88 5.11
CA PRO A 685 -20.01 -12.06 6.28
C PRO A 685 -21.38 -11.38 6.17
N THR A 686 -22.25 -11.64 7.14
CA THR A 686 -23.47 -10.86 7.36
C THR A 686 -23.39 -10.19 8.73
N LYS A 687 -23.29 -8.85 8.76
CA LYS A 687 -23.26 -8.01 9.98
C LYS A 687 -24.58 -7.95 10.75
N LYS A 688 -25.56 -8.80 10.42
CA LYS A 688 -26.95 -8.68 10.91
C LYS A 688 -27.16 -9.20 12.34
N ASN A 689 -26.22 -9.94 12.94
CA ASN A 689 -26.34 -10.51 14.29
C ASN A 689 -25.07 -10.25 15.12
N LEU A 690 -24.90 -9.03 15.62
CA LEU A 690 -23.76 -8.68 16.48
C LEU A 690 -24.07 -8.95 17.95
N LEU A 691 -23.20 -9.67 18.64
CA LEU A 691 -23.27 -9.83 20.10
C LEU A 691 -22.61 -8.61 20.77
N LYS A 692 -23.36 -7.92 21.64
CA LYS A 692 -22.86 -6.75 22.40
C LYS A 692 -22.28 -7.24 23.73
N PHE A 693 -20.98 -7.04 23.92
CA PHE A 693 -20.30 -7.23 25.20
C PHE A 693 -20.02 -5.88 25.84
N GLN A 694 -20.07 -5.81 27.16
CA GLN A 694 -19.65 -4.63 27.92
C GLN A 694 -18.27 -4.89 28.51
N ARG A 695 -17.34 -3.99 28.27
CA ARG A 695 -15.97 -4.08 28.80
C ARG A 695 -15.71 -2.99 29.80
N TYR A 696 -15.20 -3.34 30.97
CA TYR A 696 -14.84 -2.35 31.96
C TYR A 696 -13.57 -1.58 31.57
N TYR A 697 -13.61 -0.26 31.75
CA TYR A 697 -12.48 0.65 31.61
C TYR A 697 -12.53 1.72 32.70
N HIS A 698 -11.36 2.03 33.25
CA HIS A 698 -11.06 3.23 34.02
C HIS A 698 -10.31 4.22 33.12
N VAL A 699 -10.96 5.30 32.70
CA VAL A 699 -10.32 6.37 31.90
C VAL A 699 -9.61 7.37 32.82
N PHE A 700 -8.34 7.62 32.54
CA PHE A 700 -7.47 8.39 33.41
C PHE A 700 -7.55 9.87 33.11
N ARG A 701 -7.60 10.68 34.16
CA ARG A 701 -7.28 12.11 34.05
C ARG A 701 -5.76 12.30 33.99
N LYS A 702 -5.34 13.46 33.47
CA LYS A 702 -3.93 13.81 33.34
C LYS A 702 -3.16 13.66 34.66
N GLU A 703 -3.66 14.29 35.72
CA GLU A 703 -3.00 14.34 37.03
C GLU A 703 -2.98 12.97 37.70
N GLU A 704 -4.06 12.18 37.54
CA GLU A 704 -4.18 10.86 38.15
C GLU A 704 -3.09 9.90 37.70
N LEU A 705 -2.79 9.81 36.39
CA LEU A 705 -1.73 8.92 35.92
C LEU A 705 -0.35 9.35 36.46
N TYR A 706 -0.12 10.66 36.51
CA TYR A 706 1.12 11.24 37.00
C TYR A 706 1.32 10.92 38.49
N ASP A 707 0.30 11.16 39.31
CA ASP A 707 0.31 10.90 40.75
C ASP A 707 0.43 9.41 41.03
N LEU A 708 -0.30 8.56 40.32
CA LEU A 708 -0.20 7.11 40.44
C LEU A 708 1.25 6.63 40.22
N CYS A 709 1.89 7.10 39.16
CA CYS A 709 3.25 6.67 38.81
C CYS A 709 4.32 7.25 39.73
N THR A 710 4.20 8.50 40.15
CA THR A 710 5.15 9.17 41.05
C THR A 710 5.01 8.71 42.50
N SER A 711 3.87 8.10 42.84
CA SER A 711 3.65 7.49 44.15
C SER A 711 4.44 6.18 44.38
N ILE A 712 5.09 5.64 43.33
CA ILE A 712 5.98 4.47 43.41
C ILE A 712 7.39 4.94 43.80
N ASP A 713 8.01 4.26 44.76
CA ASP A 713 9.35 4.62 45.21
C ASP A 713 10.41 4.32 44.14
N GLY A 714 11.42 5.18 44.06
CA GLY A 714 12.61 4.95 43.23
C GLY A 714 12.40 5.15 41.73
N VAL A 715 11.36 5.88 41.30
CA VAL A 715 11.18 6.28 39.89
C VAL A 715 11.33 7.78 39.67
N GLN A 716 11.79 8.16 38.49
CA GLN A 716 11.76 9.53 37.98
C GLN A 716 10.96 9.55 36.67
N VAL A 717 10.11 10.56 36.48
CA VAL A 717 9.45 10.80 35.19
C VAL A 717 10.47 11.38 34.21
N GLU A 718 10.73 10.67 33.09
CA GLU A 718 11.55 11.19 31.97
C GLU A 718 10.70 11.98 30.98
N ASP A 719 9.48 11.52 30.69
CA ASP A 719 8.58 12.18 29.75
C ASP A 719 7.12 11.92 30.12
N PHE A 720 6.23 12.86 29.81
CA PHE A 720 4.79 12.75 30.05
C PHE A 720 4.01 13.53 28.99
N PHE A 721 3.25 12.82 28.16
CA PHE A 721 2.65 13.38 26.95
C PHE A 721 1.28 12.78 26.61
N PHE A 722 0.57 13.46 25.71
CA PHE A 722 -0.73 13.04 25.20
C PHE A 722 -0.60 12.52 23.77
N ASP A 723 -1.11 11.32 23.50
CA ASP A 723 -0.99 10.67 22.19
C ASP A 723 -2.31 9.99 21.78
N ASN A 724 -2.96 10.54 20.75
CA ASN A 724 -4.19 10.00 20.15
C ASN A 724 -5.24 9.56 21.17
N ASN A 725 -5.60 10.45 22.10
CA ASN A 725 -6.55 10.21 23.19
C ASN A 725 -6.09 9.23 24.29
N ASN A 726 -4.78 9.14 24.49
CA ASN A 726 -4.16 8.39 25.57
C ASN A 726 -3.19 9.29 26.31
N TRP A 727 -3.15 9.13 27.63
CA TRP A 727 -2.04 9.63 28.44
C TRP A 727 -0.92 8.60 28.41
N ALA A 728 0.29 9.08 28.17
CA ALA A 728 1.49 8.26 28.11
C ALA A 728 2.56 8.85 29.04
N ILE A 729 3.17 8.00 29.85
CA ILE A 729 4.22 8.38 30.78
C ILE A 729 5.42 7.43 30.64
N LEU A 730 6.61 8.02 30.56
CA LEU A 730 7.89 7.31 30.51
C LEU A 730 8.62 7.54 31.83
N LEU A 731 8.79 6.48 32.60
CA LEU A 731 9.49 6.47 33.88
C LEU A 731 10.89 5.90 33.70
N LYS A 732 11.80 6.30 34.58
CA LYS A 732 13.12 5.71 34.75
C LYS A 732 13.33 5.30 36.19
N LYS A 733 13.77 4.06 36.38
CA LYS A 733 14.11 3.53 37.71
C LYS A 733 15.46 4.09 38.19
N LYS A 734 15.55 4.50 39.44
CA LYS A 734 16.73 5.15 40.03
C LYS A 734 17.54 4.26 40.96
N TYR A 735 16.91 3.43 41.77
CA TYR A 735 17.58 2.50 42.69
C TYR A 735 16.70 1.29 42.97
#